data_AF-A0AAD5EYJ0-F1
#
_entry.id   AF-A0AAD5EYJ0-F1
#
_cell.length_a   1.000
_cell.length_b   1.000
_cell.length_c   1.000
_cell.angle_alpha   90.00
_cell.angle_beta   90.00
_cell.angle_gamma   90.00
#
_symmetry.space_group_name_H-M   'P 1'
#
loop_
_entity.id
_entity.type
_entity.pdbx_description
1 polymer ?
#
loop_
_entity_poly.entity_id
_entity_poly.type
_entity_poly.pdbx_seq_one_letter_code
_entity_poly.pdbx_strand_id
1 'polypeptide(L)'
;MAAPYMPQDPQAVSSLLHALENSRKEKRRGGFSVKKTTYDVKGSQDGIQVDSWRMQDWDYKRRDMPTYARGLFTAKTRRDGPEIAVRGYDKFFNTDEVHETKWENIFTRTQGPYELTLKENGCIIFIAGLEDETLIVCSKHSTGDRSDIQVSHASAGEVRLEQQLAAIGKTKRDLARELRKRNVTAVAELCDDTFEEHILAYGPDKAGLYLHGLNLNMPEFATYPSPLVQEFADEWAFRKTGLIMMDDIQQVKAFLEEVAETGAHDGRDVEGFVVRCRMSHDPSSVPYRDWFFKYKFEEPYLMYRQWRECTKALISGKQPKFKKHTKITEEYLLYARRRLAADPKLAKEYSNNHGIISLRNDFLNFKNLKGADAANMDELDPLVMTEVTRDVILCPIATIGCGKTTIAMGLTHLFGWGHIQNDNISGKGRPPRFTKMVLNELNDHDAVIADRNNAQRHERKQIITDVKLQHATAKLVCLNFKHDEESIDAIRQVTQERIIARGDNHQTIHAASDKDKFIGVMEGFINRFEPCNPHARPDDGFDVFIDLDPTAGSRQNLETVVTQLHKFFPNLVKEVPSPEALDDAIEFALGYKPDFRHDIPDRGKKNNKQQQQQTKVEKKRKMEYLSVSVPSQEVNTVLERAFKGADSSTSRLYMQLKQTRRVQPKFHVTLLHRAASKDHPDLWHKYTLLQNQVEATGNPEGKLGECDVMLERVVFDDRIMAIVVRLSDQDDQWQCVNRVAHITVGTRDDSVKPKESNDLLARWLEVGSSPETQIGEIVFTEKPVLKGTVAPVLARF
;
A
#
# COMPACT_ATOMS: atom_id res chain seq x y z
N MET A 1 -27.47 36.38 1.86
CA MET A 1 -27.90 34.97 1.91
C MET A 1 -28.06 34.57 3.37
N ALA A 2 -29.01 33.69 3.73
CA ALA A 2 -29.10 33.19 5.10
C ALA A 2 -28.03 32.12 5.35
N ALA A 3 -27.37 32.17 6.52
CA ALA A 3 -26.40 31.15 6.91
C ALA A 3 -27.09 29.80 7.14
N PRO A 4 -26.56 28.68 6.58
CA PRO A 4 -27.13 27.37 6.85
C PRO A 4 -26.93 27.00 8.33
N TYR A 5 -27.96 26.40 8.91
CA TYR A 5 -27.94 25.91 10.29
C TYR A 5 -28.75 24.62 10.37
N MET A 6 -28.19 23.62 11.04
CA MET A 6 -28.87 22.38 11.38
C MET A 6 -28.33 21.90 12.74
N PRO A 7 -29.18 21.61 13.73
CA PRO A 7 -28.72 21.00 14.96
C PRO A 7 -28.28 19.55 14.70
N GLN A 8 -27.34 19.05 15.51
CA GLN A 8 -26.93 17.65 15.42
C GLN A 8 -28.07 16.71 15.85
N ASP A 9 -28.25 15.62 15.10
CA ASP A 9 -29.08 14.49 15.50
C ASP A 9 -28.18 13.44 16.19
N PRO A 10 -28.27 13.26 17.53
CA PRO A 10 -27.45 12.30 18.25
C PRO A 10 -27.57 10.87 17.74
N GLN A 11 -28.73 10.48 17.17
CA GLN A 11 -28.93 9.14 16.63
C GLN A 11 -28.17 8.94 15.31
N ALA A 12 -28.15 9.95 14.44
CA ALA A 12 -27.35 9.93 13.22
C ALA A 12 -25.84 9.91 13.54
N VAL A 13 -25.40 10.74 14.50
CA VAL A 13 -24.00 10.74 14.96
C VAL A 13 -23.61 9.39 15.58
N SER A 14 -24.48 8.81 16.41
CA SER A 14 -24.27 7.47 16.98
C SER A 14 -24.13 6.40 15.89
N SER A 15 -24.98 6.46 14.86
CA SER A 15 -24.93 5.52 13.72
C SER A 15 -23.62 5.64 12.94
N LEU A 16 -23.16 6.87 12.68
CA LEU A 16 -21.84 7.14 12.09
C LEU A 16 -20.71 6.54 12.93
N LEU A 17 -20.71 6.80 14.25
CA LEU A 17 -19.69 6.29 15.16
C LEU A 17 -19.67 4.76 15.22
N HIS A 18 -20.84 4.11 15.23
CA HIS A 18 -20.95 2.67 15.14
C HIS A 18 -20.34 2.13 13.83
N ALA A 19 -20.59 2.76 12.69
CA ALA A 19 -20.00 2.37 11.42
C ALA A 19 -18.46 2.52 11.41
N LEU A 20 -17.93 3.60 11.99
CA LEU A 20 -16.49 3.83 12.10
C LEU A 20 -15.81 2.84 13.05
N GLU A 21 -16.40 2.55 14.21
CA GLU A 21 -15.87 1.56 15.17
C GLU A 21 -15.93 0.14 14.62
N ASN A 22 -17.01 -0.23 13.91
CA ASN A 22 -17.11 -1.55 13.28
C ASN A 22 -16.01 -1.73 12.23
N SER A 23 -15.76 -0.72 11.41
CA SER A 23 -14.71 -0.73 10.39
C SER A 23 -13.31 -0.77 10.99
N ARG A 24 -13.13 -0.23 12.20
CA ARG A 24 -11.87 -0.31 12.96
C ARG A 24 -11.61 -1.72 13.49
N LYS A 25 -12.64 -2.41 14.00
CA LYS A 25 -12.53 -3.72 14.66
C LYS A 25 -12.52 -4.88 13.68
N GLU A 26 -13.34 -4.83 12.64
CA GLU A 26 -13.51 -5.93 11.71
C GLU A 26 -12.68 -5.71 10.44
N LYS A 27 -11.53 -6.38 10.35
CA LYS A 27 -10.73 -6.44 9.11
C LYS A 27 -11.38 -7.39 8.09
N ARG A 28 -12.58 -7.04 7.60
CA ARG A 28 -13.24 -7.78 6.52
C ARG A 28 -12.46 -7.61 5.22
N ARG A 29 -12.35 -8.68 4.44
CA ARG A 29 -11.70 -8.67 3.12
C ARG A 29 -12.50 -7.76 2.19
N GLY A 30 -11.93 -6.60 1.80
CA GLY A 30 -12.59 -5.60 0.95
C GLY A 30 -13.22 -4.40 1.66
N GLY A 31 -13.14 -4.31 3.00
CA GLY A 31 -13.56 -3.12 3.77
C GLY A 31 -12.52 -1.99 3.76
N PHE A 32 -12.92 -0.80 4.22
CA PHE A 32 -12.04 0.37 4.38
C PHE A 32 -11.37 0.41 5.76
N SER A 33 -10.23 1.10 5.88
CA SER A 33 -9.46 1.14 7.13
C SER A 33 -9.61 2.49 7.83
N VAL A 34 -9.99 2.45 9.11
CA VAL A 34 -10.12 3.64 9.96
C VAL A 34 -9.14 3.56 11.12
N LYS A 35 -8.36 4.61 11.33
CA LYS A 35 -7.56 4.82 12.54
C LYS A 35 -8.27 5.82 13.45
N LYS A 36 -8.41 5.44 14.72
CA LYS A 36 -8.90 6.30 15.80
C LYS A 36 -7.73 6.76 16.67
N THR A 37 -7.70 8.02 17.08
CA THR A 37 -6.75 8.54 18.07
C THR A 37 -7.46 9.53 18.98
N THR A 38 -7.45 9.25 20.28
CA THR A 38 -8.09 10.09 21.30
C THR A 38 -7.09 11.13 21.80
N TYR A 39 -7.55 12.36 21.96
CA TYR A 39 -6.77 13.49 22.46
C TYR A 39 -7.51 14.16 23.62
N ASP A 40 -6.77 14.51 24.67
CA ASP A 40 -7.26 15.40 25.73
C ASP A 40 -7.30 16.84 25.20
N VAL A 41 -8.42 17.54 25.42
CA VAL A 41 -8.55 18.94 25.01
C VAL A 41 -7.93 19.84 26.06
N LYS A 42 -6.78 20.44 25.73
CA LYS A 42 -6.10 21.40 26.58
C LYS A 42 -7.01 22.60 26.88
N GLY A 43 -7.12 22.96 28.15
CA GLY A 43 -7.94 24.09 28.60
C GLY A 43 -9.44 23.79 28.78
N SER A 44 -9.88 22.56 28.52
CA SER A 44 -11.26 22.13 28.83
C SER A 44 -11.48 22.09 30.34
N GLN A 45 -12.56 22.73 30.80
CA GLN A 45 -12.93 22.76 32.21
C GLN A 45 -13.56 21.45 32.67
N ASP A 46 -14.22 20.73 31.74
CA ASP A 46 -14.85 19.45 32.01
C ASP A 46 -13.96 18.24 31.68
N GLY A 47 -12.71 18.48 31.26
CA GLY A 47 -11.81 17.42 30.84
C GLY A 47 -12.29 16.70 29.57
N ILE A 48 -12.87 17.43 28.62
CA ILE A 48 -13.38 16.87 27.36
C ILE A 48 -12.24 16.19 26.59
N GLN A 49 -12.53 14.99 26.09
CA GLN A 49 -11.68 14.28 25.14
C GLN A 49 -12.33 14.25 23.76
N VAL A 50 -11.48 14.30 22.72
CA VAL A 50 -11.93 14.16 21.34
C VAL A 50 -11.28 12.97 20.65
N ASP A 51 -12.06 12.26 19.86
CA ASP A 51 -11.62 11.16 19.02
C ASP A 51 -11.42 11.63 17.59
N SER A 52 -10.18 11.64 17.10
CA SER A 52 -9.85 11.90 15.70
C SER A 52 -9.99 10.62 14.86
N TRP A 53 -10.70 10.73 13.75
CA TRP A 53 -10.93 9.64 12.80
C TRP A 53 -10.16 9.90 11.51
N ARG A 54 -9.32 8.95 11.13
CA ARG A 54 -8.49 9.03 9.92
C ARG A 54 -8.71 7.80 9.04
N MET A 55 -9.20 8.04 7.83
CA MET A 55 -9.27 7.07 6.75
C MET A 55 -8.05 7.18 5.83
N GLN A 56 -7.80 6.16 5.01
CA GLN A 56 -6.76 6.24 3.99
C GLN A 56 -7.23 7.08 2.81
N ASP A 57 -6.32 7.85 2.19
CA ASP A 57 -6.69 8.81 1.15
C ASP A 57 -7.34 8.14 -0.09
N TRP A 58 -7.05 6.86 -0.37
CA TRP A 58 -7.69 6.09 -1.44
C TRP A 58 -9.07 5.52 -1.07
N ASP A 59 -9.39 5.36 0.21
CA ASP A 59 -10.69 4.82 0.65
C ASP A 59 -11.84 5.79 0.31
N TYR A 60 -11.55 7.09 0.25
CA TYR A 60 -12.50 8.13 -0.17
C TYR A 60 -12.94 8.03 -1.65
N LYS A 61 -12.27 7.21 -2.47
CA LYS A 61 -12.70 6.93 -3.85
C LYS A 61 -13.85 5.90 -3.92
N ARG A 62 -14.15 5.24 -2.79
CA ARG A 62 -15.24 4.27 -2.70
C ARG A 62 -16.56 4.99 -2.53
N ARG A 63 -17.67 4.32 -2.89
CA ARG A 63 -19.04 4.86 -2.76
C ARG A 63 -19.74 4.51 -1.44
N ASP A 64 -19.21 3.55 -0.68
CA ASP A 64 -19.83 2.95 0.50
C ASP A 64 -19.26 3.48 1.84
N MET A 65 -18.63 4.66 1.83
CA MET A 65 -18.07 5.25 3.05
C MET A 65 -19.19 5.81 3.96
N PRO A 66 -19.10 5.63 5.30
CA PRO A 66 -20.09 6.17 6.23
C PRO A 66 -20.03 7.70 6.32
N THR A 67 -18.89 8.29 5.95
CA THR A 67 -18.70 9.73 5.76
C THR A 67 -17.47 9.96 4.89
N TYR A 68 -17.46 11.06 4.15
CA TYR A 68 -16.33 11.48 3.32
C TYR A 68 -15.52 12.61 3.97
N ALA A 69 -15.84 12.96 5.21
CA ALA A 69 -15.14 14.00 5.96
C ALA A 69 -13.64 13.69 6.09
N ARG A 70 -12.80 14.67 5.75
CA ARG A 70 -11.35 14.63 5.88
C ARG A 70 -10.90 15.60 6.96
N GLY A 71 -10.81 15.08 8.18
CA GLY A 71 -10.61 15.86 9.40
C GLY A 71 -11.86 15.81 10.27
N LEU A 72 -12.11 14.65 10.86
CA LEU A 72 -13.30 14.40 11.66
C LEU A 72 -12.90 14.15 13.11
N PHE A 73 -13.47 14.91 14.04
CA PHE A 73 -13.30 14.72 15.47
C PHE A 73 -14.66 14.64 16.15
N THR A 74 -14.82 13.66 17.02
CA THR A 74 -16.07 13.45 17.78
C THR A 74 -15.81 13.51 19.27
N ALA A 75 -16.78 13.97 20.04
CA ALA A 75 -16.70 14.08 21.49
C ALA A 75 -17.95 13.46 22.14
N LYS A 76 -17.91 13.40 23.46
CA LYS A 76 -19.08 13.12 24.30
C LYS A 76 -19.49 14.40 25.00
N THR A 77 -20.79 14.68 24.96
CA THR A 77 -21.41 15.79 25.73
C THR A 77 -21.42 15.47 27.22
N ARG A 78 -21.70 16.47 28.06
CA ARG A 78 -21.92 16.31 29.52
C ARG A 78 -23.02 15.30 29.86
N ARG A 79 -23.96 15.05 28.94
CA ARG A 79 -25.04 14.06 29.08
C ARG A 79 -24.65 12.69 28.51
N ASP A 80 -23.36 12.47 28.23
CA ASP A 80 -22.79 11.28 27.60
C ASP A 80 -23.38 10.96 26.20
N GLY A 81 -24.02 11.93 25.55
CA GLY A 81 -24.49 11.83 24.17
C GLY A 81 -23.35 12.12 23.19
N PRO A 82 -23.27 11.41 22.04
CA PRO A 82 -22.21 11.64 21.05
C PRO A 82 -22.44 12.93 20.26
N GLU A 83 -21.34 13.62 19.94
CA GLU A 83 -21.37 14.78 19.04
C GLU A 83 -20.17 14.80 18.08
N ILE A 84 -20.35 15.47 16.95
CA ILE A 84 -19.26 15.86 16.05
C ILE A 84 -18.71 17.19 16.56
N ALA A 85 -17.50 17.17 17.11
CA ALA A 85 -16.81 18.36 17.61
C ALA A 85 -16.18 19.17 16.46
N VAL A 86 -15.58 18.47 15.48
CA VAL A 86 -14.92 19.09 14.33
C VAL A 86 -15.24 18.31 13.06
N ARG A 87 -15.59 19.03 11.99
CA ARG A 87 -15.90 18.48 10.68
C ARG A 87 -15.20 19.27 9.57
N GLY A 88 -14.09 18.75 9.07
CA GLY A 88 -13.42 19.22 7.86
C GLY A 88 -14.22 18.90 6.60
N TYR A 89 -13.80 19.39 5.42
CA TYR A 89 -14.52 19.13 4.16
C TYR A 89 -14.61 17.65 3.82
N ASP A 90 -15.51 17.30 2.89
CA ASP A 90 -15.35 16.03 2.20
C ASP A 90 -14.02 15.99 1.43
N LYS A 91 -13.43 14.81 1.29
CA LYS A 91 -12.25 14.64 0.42
C LYS A 91 -12.65 14.97 -1.02
N PHE A 92 -12.05 16.02 -1.57
CA PHE A 92 -12.18 16.38 -2.98
C PHE A 92 -10.91 16.09 -3.79
N PHE A 93 -11.13 15.85 -5.09
CA PHE A 93 -10.13 15.33 -6.02
C PHE A 93 -9.81 16.35 -7.12
N ASN A 94 -8.64 16.22 -7.74
CA ASN A 94 -8.26 17.04 -8.89
C ASN A 94 -9.15 16.68 -10.09
N THR A 95 -9.27 17.57 -11.07
CA THR A 95 -9.81 17.19 -12.38
C THR A 95 -9.11 15.93 -12.89
N ASP A 96 -9.91 15.04 -13.49
CA ASP A 96 -9.49 13.75 -14.07
C ASP A 96 -8.87 12.73 -13.08
N GLU A 97 -8.90 12.97 -11.76
CA GLU A 97 -8.36 12.05 -10.74
C GLU A 97 -9.32 10.90 -10.35
N VAL A 98 -10.62 11.14 -10.44
CA VAL A 98 -11.72 10.17 -10.21
C VAL A 98 -12.81 10.35 -11.26
N HIS A 99 -13.71 9.38 -11.41
CA HIS A 99 -14.81 9.43 -12.38
C HIS A 99 -15.63 10.72 -12.26
N GLU A 100 -15.99 11.11 -11.04
CA GLU A 100 -16.82 12.30 -10.77
C GLU A 100 -16.14 13.63 -11.17
N THR A 101 -14.81 13.68 -11.22
CA THR A 101 -14.04 14.89 -11.57
C THR A 101 -13.59 14.93 -13.03
N LYS A 102 -14.07 14.03 -13.89
CA LYS A 102 -13.89 14.14 -15.35
C LYS A 102 -14.74 15.30 -15.87
N TRP A 103 -14.20 16.09 -16.80
CA TRP A 103 -14.89 17.27 -17.31
C TRP A 103 -16.30 16.98 -17.86
N GLU A 104 -16.48 15.87 -18.58
CA GLU A 104 -17.79 15.42 -19.06
C GLU A 104 -18.83 15.22 -17.94
N ASN A 105 -18.40 14.71 -16.77
CA ASN A 105 -19.25 14.50 -15.62
C ASN A 105 -19.48 15.81 -14.87
N ILE A 106 -18.46 16.68 -14.78
CA ILE A 106 -18.61 18.02 -14.21
C ILE A 106 -19.67 18.80 -15.00
N PHE A 107 -19.61 18.79 -16.34
CA PHE A 107 -20.57 19.49 -17.19
C PHE A 107 -22.01 19.01 -17.05
N THR A 108 -22.22 17.71 -16.78
CA THR A 108 -23.55 17.10 -16.82
C THR A 108 -24.17 16.86 -15.45
N ARG A 109 -23.36 16.85 -14.38
CA ARG A 109 -23.79 16.47 -13.02
C ARG A 109 -23.63 17.57 -11.99
N THR A 110 -23.08 18.72 -12.35
CA THR A 110 -22.88 19.83 -11.42
C THR A 110 -23.73 21.05 -11.77
N GLN A 111 -23.99 21.87 -10.75
CA GLN A 111 -24.80 23.07 -10.84
C GLN A 111 -24.11 24.22 -10.11
N GLY A 112 -24.08 25.38 -10.77
CA GLY A 112 -23.58 26.63 -10.21
C GLY A 112 -24.55 27.34 -9.25
N PRO A 113 -24.22 28.56 -8.81
CA PRO A 113 -23.00 29.29 -9.18
C PRO A 113 -21.75 28.55 -8.68
N TYR A 114 -20.69 28.59 -9.49
CA TYR A 114 -19.39 28.02 -9.20
C TYR A 114 -18.54 29.04 -8.43
N GLU A 115 -18.16 28.69 -7.21
CA GLU A 115 -17.30 29.52 -6.37
C GLU A 115 -15.85 29.06 -6.55
N LEU A 116 -15.04 29.85 -7.25
CA LEU A 116 -13.62 29.60 -7.44
C LEU A 116 -12.87 30.29 -6.30
N THR A 117 -12.44 29.48 -5.33
CA THR A 117 -11.65 29.96 -4.19
C THR A 117 -10.17 29.69 -4.40
N LEU A 118 -9.32 30.67 -4.14
CA LEU A 118 -7.87 30.51 -4.22
C LEU A 118 -7.44 29.35 -3.33
N LYS A 119 -6.63 28.45 -3.88
CA LYS A 119 -6.07 27.35 -3.12
C LYS A 119 -4.78 27.80 -2.45
N GLU A 120 -4.91 28.43 -1.29
CA GLU A 120 -3.77 28.79 -0.44
C GLU A 120 -2.87 27.57 -0.14
N ASN A 121 -1.60 27.84 0.13
CA ASN A 121 -0.54 26.84 0.21
C ASN A 121 0.11 26.84 1.59
N GLY A 122 -0.57 26.23 2.57
CA GLY A 122 -0.07 26.11 3.94
C GLY A 122 -0.49 24.79 4.57
N CYS A 123 -0.93 24.85 5.82
CA CYS A 123 -1.50 23.71 6.52
C CYS A 123 -2.91 23.99 7.05
N ILE A 124 -3.80 23.02 6.87
CA ILE A 124 -5.20 23.17 7.29
C ILE A 124 -5.34 23.16 8.82
N ILE A 125 -6.10 24.13 9.31
CA ILE A 125 -6.49 24.32 10.71
C ILE A 125 -8.02 24.32 10.81
N PHE A 126 -8.53 23.48 11.71
CA PHE A 126 -9.94 23.44 12.07
C PHE A 126 -10.13 24.08 13.43
N ILE A 127 -11.17 24.91 13.55
CA ILE A 127 -11.49 25.64 14.77
C ILE A 127 -12.98 25.42 15.06
N ALA A 128 -13.31 24.97 16.28
CA ALA A 128 -14.68 24.77 16.71
C ALA A 128 -14.86 25.09 18.19
N GLY A 129 -16.10 25.30 18.62
CA GLY A 129 -16.44 25.47 20.04
C GLY A 129 -17.04 24.19 20.63
N LEU A 130 -16.57 23.81 21.81
CA LEU A 130 -17.09 22.69 22.60
C LEU A 130 -18.22 23.13 23.54
N GLU A 131 -18.91 22.15 24.13
CA GLU A 131 -20.04 22.40 25.06
C GLU A 131 -19.65 23.24 26.29
N ASP A 132 -18.41 23.09 26.78
CA ASP A 132 -17.88 23.81 27.94
C ASP A 132 -17.31 25.20 27.60
N GLU A 133 -17.61 25.70 26.39
CA GLU A 133 -17.10 26.95 25.82
C GLU A 133 -15.59 26.96 25.56
N THR A 134 -14.95 25.80 25.57
CA THR A 134 -13.56 25.65 25.11
C THR A 134 -13.48 25.76 23.60
N LEU A 135 -12.53 26.55 23.11
CA LEU A 135 -12.19 26.59 21.71
C LEU A 135 -11.21 25.45 21.40
N ILE A 136 -11.61 24.52 20.54
CA ILE A 136 -10.71 23.48 20.06
C ILE A 136 -10.08 23.92 18.74
N VAL A 137 -8.76 23.81 18.66
CA VAL A 137 -7.97 24.03 17.45
C VAL A 137 -7.30 22.72 17.06
N CYS A 138 -7.54 22.27 15.83
CA CYS A 138 -7.01 21.02 15.30
C CYS A 138 -6.22 21.30 14.02
N SER A 139 -5.11 20.60 13.85
CA SER A 139 -4.59 20.30 12.51
C SER A 139 -5.46 19.23 11.86
N LYS A 140 -5.09 18.78 10.65
CA LYS A 140 -5.84 17.77 9.90
C LYS A 140 -6.29 16.52 10.70
N HIS A 141 -5.46 15.99 11.59
CA HIS A 141 -5.72 14.73 12.32
C HIS A 141 -5.20 14.73 13.78
N SER A 142 -4.86 15.91 14.32
CA SER A 142 -4.28 16.05 15.66
C SER A 142 -4.67 17.39 16.25
N THR A 143 -4.80 17.44 17.57
CA THR A 143 -4.96 18.67 18.37
C THR A 143 -3.94 18.66 19.52
N GLY A 144 -3.73 19.82 20.14
CA GLY A 144 -2.83 20.00 21.28
C GLY A 144 -1.33 19.92 20.95
N ASP A 145 -0.54 19.95 22.01
CA ASP A 145 0.91 19.84 21.95
C ASP A 145 1.31 18.36 21.74
N ARG A 146 2.39 18.13 21.00
CA ARG A 146 2.92 16.79 20.77
C ARG A 146 4.33 16.68 21.33
N SER A 147 4.65 15.55 21.96
CA SER A 147 5.97 15.32 22.55
C SER A 147 7.09 15.10 21.53
N ASP A 148 6.74 14.79 20.26
CA ASP A 148 7.69 14.46 19.21
C ASP A 148 8.09 15.63 18.30
N ILE A 149 7.47 16.81 18.45
CA ILE A 149 7.72 18.00 17.62
C ILE A 149 7.76 19.24 18.53
N GLN A 150 8.61 20.23 18.23
CA GLN A 150 8.73 21.44 19.04
C GLN A 150 7.41 22.23 19.12
N VAL A 151 6.75 22.44 17.99
CA VAL A 151 5.44 23.13 17.91
C VAL A 151 4.56 22.36 16.93
N SER A 152 3.37 21.95 17.37
CA SER A 152 2.41 21.28 16.49
C SER A 152 1.73 22.32 15.59
N HIS A 153 1.26 21.92 14.40
CA HIS A 153 0.49 22.81 13.53
C HIS A 153 -0.77 23.36 14.22
N ALA A 154 -1.40 22.55 15.08
CA ALA A 154 -2.56 22.98 15.85
C ALA A 154 -2.18 24.10 16.83
N SER A 155 -1.07 23.95 17.56
CA SER A 155 -0.58 24.94 18.51
C SER A 155 -0.13 26.22 17.80
N ALA A 156 0.54 26.13 16.64
CA ALA A 156 0.91 27.29 15.83
C ALA A 156 -0.33 28.06 15.34
N GLY A 157 -1.35 27.33 14.85
CA GLY A 157 -2.64 27.91 14.47
C GLY A 157 -3.36 28.58 15.65
N GLU A 158 -3.35 27.95 16.83
CA GLU A 158 -3.97 28.49 18.05
C GLU A 158 -3.28 29.78 18.50
N VAL A 159 -1.94 29.82 18.54
CA VAL A 159 -1.18 31.03 18.89
C VAL A 159 -1.50 32.17 17.92
N ARG A 160 -1.58 31.88 16.62
CA ARG A 160 -1.93 32.90 15.61
C ARG A 160 -3.36 33.41 15.79
N LEU A 161 -4.28 32.51 16.12
CA LEU A 161 -5.67 32.85 16.39
C LEU A 161 -5.81 33.71 17.66
N GLU A 162 -5.07 33.41 18.72
CA GLU A 162 -5.05 34.25 19.92
C GLU A 162 -4.59 35.67 19.62
N GLN A 163 -3.53 35.82 18.82
CA GLN A 163 -3.01 37.13 18.40
C GLN A 163 -4.06 37.92 17.61
N GLN A 164 -4.74 37.31 16.62
CA GLN A 164 -5.73 38.02 15.81
C GLN A 164 -6.97 38.41 16.63
N LEU A 165 -7.43 37.55 17.54
CA LEU A 165 -8.59 37.83 18.39
C LEU A 165 -8.30 38.96 19.37
N ALA A 166 -7.13 38.94 20.01
CA ALA A 166 -6.69 40.01 20.90
C ALA A 166 -6.63 41.37 20.19
N ALA A 167 -6.18 41.39 18.93
CA ALA A 167 -6.11 42.63 18.13
C ALA A 167 -7.48 43.29 17.86
N ILE A 168 -8.57 42.52 17.91
CA ILE A 168 -9.95 43.03 17.77
C ILE A 168 -10.74 43.03 19.09
N GLY A 169 -10.07 42.83 20.23
CA GLY A 169 -10.71 42.84 21.55
C GLY A 169 -11.67 41.68 21.81
N LYS A 170 -11.55 40.56 21.07
CA LYS A 170 -12.34 39.34 21.27
C LYS A 170 -11.49 38.25 21.95
N THR A 171 -12.14 37.27 22.55
CA THR A 171 -11.47 36.14 23.22
C THR A 171 -11.72 34.81 22.53
N LYS A 172 -10.90 33.78 22.83
CA LYS A 172 -11.14 32.39 22.38
C LYS A 172 -12.53 31.89 22.77
N ARG A 173 -12.99 32.26 23.97
CA ARG A 173 -14.29 31.87 24.52
C ARG A 173 -15.44 32.48 23.71
N ASP A 174 -15.29 33.73 23.25
CA ASP A 174 -16.29 34.37 22.39
C ASP A 174 -16.42 33.64 21.06
N LEU A 175 -15.28 33.30 20.42
CA LEU A 175 -15.28 32.55 19.16
C LEU A 175 -15.86 31.13 19.35
N ALA A 176 -15.53 30.46 20.45
CA ALA A 176 -16.06 29.13 20.76
C ALA A 176 -17.60 29.15 20.85
N ARG A 177 -18.15 30.12 21.60
CA ARG A 177 -19.61 30.30 21.70
C ARG A 177 -20.24 30.55 20.34
N GLU A 178 -19.64 31.40 19.50
CA GLU A 178 -20.20 31.73 18.19
C GLU A 178 -20.20 30.53 17.23
N LEU A 179 -19.08 29.79 17.15
CA LEU A 179 -18.98 28.59 16.33
C LEU A 179 -19.94 27.50 16.81
N ARG A 180 -20.06 27.31 18.13
CA ARG A 180 -21.00 26.35 18.73
C ARG A 180 -22.45 26.74 18.47
N LYS A 181 -22.81 28.02 18.62
CA LYS A 181 -24.15 28.55 18.34
C LYS A 181 -24.57 28.28 16.89
N ARG A 182 -23.63 28.33 15.95
CA ARG A 182 -23.85 28.03 14.53
C ARG A 182 -23.76 26.54 14.18
N ASN A 183 -23.32 25.69 15.12
CA ASN A 183 -22.97 24.29 14.89
C ASN A 183 -21.98 24.10 13.73
N VAL A 184 -20.92 24.92 13.68
CA VAL A 184 -19.93 24.90 12.59
C VAL A 184 -18.50 24.65 13.07
N THR A 185 -17.70 24.12 12.15
CA THR A 185 -16.24 24.16 12.17
C THR A 185 -15.76 25.24 11.20
N ALA A 186 -14.99 26.21 11.70
CA ALA A 186 -14.21 27.10 10.84
C ALA A 186 -12.99 26.36 10.29
N VAL A 187 -12.77 26.49 8.99
CA VAL A 187 -11.70 25.85 8.25
C VAL A 187 -10.81 26.92 7.64
N ALA A 188 -9.56 26.97 8.11
CA ALA A 188 -8.56 27.93 7.66
C ALA A 188 -7.29 27.22 7.19
N GLU A 189 -6.52 27.90 6.35
CA GLU A 189 -5.17 27.51 6.00
C GLU A 189 -4.20 28.42 6.76
N LEU A 190 -3.33 27.83 7.59
CA LEU A 190 -2.23 28.55 8.22
C LEU A 190 -1.09 28.67 7.21
N CYS A 191 -0.81 29.90 6.81
CA CYS A 191 0.27 30.23 5.90
C CYS A 191 1.20 31.21 6.61
N ASP A 192 2.43 30.79 6.95
CA ASP A 192 3.41 31.60 7.67
C ASP A 192 4.82 31.03 7.49
N ASP A 193 5.65 31.69 6.68
CA ASP A 193 7.02 31.24 6.37
C ASP A 193 7.93 31.22 7.62
N THR A 194 7.57 31.97 8.68
CA THR A 194 8.33 31.96 9.94
C THR A 194 8.06 30.70 10.78
N PHE A 195 6.93 30.04 10.53
CA PHE A 195 6.58 28.75 11.13
C PHE A 195 7.03 27.58 10.24
N GLU A 196 6.59 27.55 8.99
CA GLU A 196 6.92 26.49 8.03
C GLU A 196 6.76 27.00 6.58
N GLU A 197 7.82 26.99 5.78
CA GLU A 197 7.71 27.29 4.35
C GLU A 197 7.13 26.10 3.58
N HIS A 198 6.17 26.39 2.70
CA HIS A 198 5.61 25.41 1.77
C HIS A 198 6.24 25.52 0.38
N ILE A 199 5.49 26.05 -0.60
CA ILE A 199 5.93 26.27 -1.98
C ILE A 199 5.73 27.74 -2.36
N LEU A 200 4.60 28.33 -1.99
CA LEU A 200 4.35 29.76 -2.15
C LEU A 200 4.85 30.53 -0.92
N ALA A 201 5.25 31.78 -1.12
CA ALA A 201 5.80 32.63 -0.07
C ALA A 201 4.71 33.39 0.69
N TYR A 202 4.72 33.27 2.02
CA TYR A 202 3.88 33.98 2.96
C TYR A 202 4.73 34.68 4.02
N GLY A 203 5.45 35.72 3.58
CA GLY A 203 6.19 36.60 4.49
C GLY A 203 5.28 37.33 5.51
N PRO A 204 5.87 38.10 6.45
CA PRO A 204 5.14 38.64 7.62
C PRO A 204 3.83 39.37 7.31
N ASP A 205 3.77 40.14 6.22
CA ASP A 205 2.59 40.91 5.80
C ASP A 205 1.44 40.04 5.27
N LYS A 206 1.77 38.81 4.82
CA LYS A 206 0.82 37.82 4.30
C LYS A 206 0.57 36.69 5.28
N ALA A 207 1.43 36.51 6.29
CA ALA A 207 1.29 35.46 7.29
C ALA A 207 -0.05 35.52 8.02
N GLY A 208 -0.71 34.38 8.24
CA GLY A 208 -1.94 34.29 9.02
C GLY A 208 -2.82 33.10 8.69
N LEU A 209 -4.02 33.11 9.29
CA LEU A 209 -5.06 32.11 9.06
C LEU A 209 -6.00 32.59 7.97
N TYR A 210 -5.89 31.98 6.78
CA TYR A 210 -6.77 32.24 5.64
C TYR A 210 -8.04 31.42 5.78
N LEU A 211 -9.15 32.07 6.19
CA LEU A 211 -10.42 31.37 6.34
C LEU A 211 -10.99 31.06 4.97
N HIS A 212 -11.25 29.79 4.72
CA HIS A 212 -11.82 29.32 3.47
C HIS A 212 -13.09 28.49 3.67
N GLY A 213 -13.53 28.17 4.88
CA GLY A 213 -14.87 27.56 5.04
C GLY A 213 -15.44 27.56 6.43
N LEU A 214 -16.74 27.30 6.47
CA LEU A 214 -17.52 27.03 7.67
C LEU A 214 -18.40 25.83 7.36
N ASN A 215 -18.06 24.67 7.91
CA ASN A 215 -18.79 23.43 7.69
C ASN A 215 -19.73 23.16 8.84
N LEU A 216 -20.95 22.70 8.58
CA LEU A 216 -21.81 22.20 9.65
C LEU A 216 -21.21 20.92 10.25
N ASN A 217 -21.29 20.81 11.58
CA ASN A 217 -20.81 19.63 12.30
C ASN A 217 -21.84 18.49 12.23
N MET A 218 -22.02 17.95 11.03
CA MET A 218 -22.99 16.89 10.69
C MET A 218 -22.28 15.72 9.97
N PRO A 219 -22.88 14.51 9.96
CA PRO A 219 -22.38 13.40 9.15
C PRO A 219 -22.28 13.75 7.66
N GLU A 220 -23.32 14.37 7.11
CA GLU A 220 -23.38 14.87 5.74
C GLU A 220 -22.57 16.15 5.55
N PHE A 221 -22.10 16.37 4.33
CA PHE A 221 -21.45 17.62 3.97
C PHE A 221 -22.47 18.73 3.72
N ALA A 222 -22.36 19.81 4.50
CA ALA A 222 -22.95 21.09 4.20
C ALA A 222 -21.97 22.20 4.60
N THR A 223 -21.80 23.19 3.73
CA THR A 223 -20.84 24.30 3.93
C THR A 223 -21.50 25.65 3.68
N TYR A 224 -20.93 26.69 4.29
CA TYR A 224 -21.33 28.06 4.01
C TYR A 224 -20.90 28.46 2.60
N PRO A 225 -21.72 29.23 1.86
CA PRO A 225 -21.30 29.96 0.68
C PRO A 225 -20.12 30.87 0.99
N SER A 226 -19.17 30.99 0.06
CA SER A 226 -17.93 31.74 0.26
C SER A 226 -18.12 33.23 0.67
N PRO A 227 -19.16 33.97 0.21
CA PRO A 227 -19.42 35.31 0.70
C PRO A 227 -19.68 35.37 2.22
N LEU A 228 -20.43 34.42 2.78
CA LEU A 228 -20.68 34.36 4.23
C LEU A 228 -19.42 33.94 5.02
N VAL A 229 -18.53 33.18 4.37
CA VAL A 229 -17.21 32.88 4.95
C VAL A 229 -16.36 34.14 5.01
N GLN A 230 -16.38 34.99 3.97
CA GLN A 230 -15.66 36.26 3.98
C GLN A 230 -16.23 37.24 5.02
N GLU A 231 -17.55 37.30 5.19
CA GLU A 231 -18.19 38.09 6.25
C GLU A 231 -17.72 37.63 7.65
N PHE A 232 -17.69 36.31 7.88
CA PHE A 232 -17.17 35.76 9.15
C PHE A 232 -15.68 36.04 9.32
N ALA A 233 -14.91 36.00 8.24
CA ALA A 233 -13.48 36.34 8.26
C ALA A 233 -13.26 37.79 8.70
N ASP A 234 -14.02 38.73 8.14
CA ASP A 234 -13.97 40.14 8.54
C ASP A 234 -14.40 40.33 10.01
N GLU A 235 -15.44 39.63 10.47
CA GLU A 235 -15.95 39.72 11.84
C GLU A 235 -14.97 39.16 12.90
N TRP A 236 -14.16 38.16 12.55
CA TRP A 236 -13.26 37.45 13.48
C TRP A 236 -11.77 37.61 13.14
N ALA A 237 -11.45 38.59 12.29
CA ALA A 237 -10.11 38.98 11.86
C ALA A 237 -9.27 37.85 11.23
N PHE A 238 -9.91 36.96 10.48
CA PHE A 238 -9.19 36.03 9.61
C PHE A 238 -8.76 36.73 8.31
N ARG A 239 -7.74 36.18 7.64
CA ARG A 239 -7.46 36.58 6.27
C ARG A 239 -8.52 36.00 5.34
N LYS A 240 -9.00 36.81 4.41
CA LYS A 240 -9.96 36.37 3.40
C LYS A 240 -9.25 35.57 2.31
N THR A 241 -9.87 34.46 1.92
CA THR A 241 -9.49 33.72 0.73
C THR A 241 -10.10 34.40 -0.50
N GLY A 242 -9.31 34.57 -1.57
CA GLY A 242 -9.79 35.15 -2.83
C GLY A 242 -10.93 34.33 -3.42
N LEU A 243 -11.92 35.01 -4.00
CA LEU A 243 -13.17 34.42 -4.49
C LEU A 243 -13.54 35.02 -5.84
N ILE A 244 -13.83 34.15 -6.80
CA ILE A 244 -14.44 34.48 -8.08
C ILE A 244 -15.73 33.67 -8.21
N MET A 245 -16.82 34.32 -8.64
CA MET A 245 -18.11 33.68 -8.86
C MET A 245 -18.39 33.61 -10.35
N MET A 246 -18.74 32.43 -10.85
CA MET A 246 -19.11 32.22 -12.24
C MET A 246 -20.36 31.33 -12.31
N ASP A 247 -21.31 31.67 -13.18
CA ASP A 247 -22.54 30.86 -13.33
C ASP A 247 -22.36 29.68 -14.29
N ASP A 248 -21.47 29.84 -15.27
CA ASP A 248 -21.31 28.91 -16.39
C ASP A 248 -20.03 28.07 -16.27
N ILE A 249 -20.17 26.74 -16.31
CA ILE A 249 -19.05 25.81 -16.10
C ILE A 249 -18.05 25.79 -17.26
N GLN A 250 -18.50 26.16 -18.46
CA GLN A 250 -17.63 26.33 -19.62
C GLN A 250 -16.69 27.52 -19.41
N GLN A 251 -17.20 28.64 -18.86
CA GLN A 251 -16.38 29.80 -18.50
C GLN A 251 -15.39 29.44 -17.38
N VAL A 252 -15.82 28.66 -16.38
CA VAL A 252 -14.93 28.16 -15.33
C VAL A 252 -13.77 27.37 -15.91
N LYS A 253 -14.04 26.43 -16.83
CA LYS A 253 -13.00 25.64 -17.49
C LYS A 253 -12.02 26.53 -18.24
N ALA A 254 -12.53 27.43 -19.09
CA ALA A 254 -11.70 28.33 -19.90
C ALA A 254 -10.80 29.21 -19.01
N PHE A 255 -11.36 29.78 -17.94
CA PHE A 255 -10.60 30.57 -16.98
C PHE A 255 -9.49 29.75 -16.30
N LEU A 256 -9.80 28.53 -15.84
CA LEU A 256 -8.81 27.68 -15.19
C LEU A 256 -7.68 27.28 -16.13
N GLU A 257 -7.99 26.99 -17.40
CA GLU A 257 -6.99 26.67 -18.43
C GLU A 257 -6.11 27.87 -18.76
N GLU A 258 -6.68 29.08 -18.90
CA GLU A 258 -5.92 30.32 -19.13
C GLU A 258 -4.96 30.62 -17.98
N VAL A 259 -5.42 30.53 -16.72
CA VAL A 259 -4.54 30.78 -15.57
C VAL A 259 -3.46 29.69 -15.44
N ALA A 260 -3.73 28.46 -15.89
CA ALA A 260 -2.77 27.37 -15.86
C ALA A 260 -1.55 27.61 -16.77
N GLU A 261 -1.69 28.38 -17.85
CA GLU A 261 -0.58 28.70 -18.77
C GLU A 261 0.54 29.49 -18.07
N THR A 262 0.18 30.33 -17.10
CA THR A 262 1.15 31.17 -16.36
C THR A 262 1.38 30.68 -14.94
N GLY A 263 0.43 29.93 -14.38
CA GLY A 263 0.39 29.57 -12.96
C GLY A 263 0.16 30.75 -12.02
N ALA A 264 -0.18 31.94 -12.53
CA ALA A 264 -0.32 33.16 -11.73
C ALA A 264 -1.65 33.86 -12.01
N HIS A 265 -2.23 34.47 -10.99
CA HIS A 265 -3.48 35.23 -11.08
C HIS A 265 -3.36 36.53 -10.29
N ASP A 266 -3.83 37.64 -10.87
CA ASP A 266 -3.73 39.00 -10.30
C ASP A 266 -2.32 39.37 -9.81
N GLY A 267 -1.30 38.99 -10.59
CA GLY A 267 0.10 39.26 -10.29
C GLY A 267 0.66 38.47 -9.10
N ARG A 268 -0.03 37.41 -8.64
CA ARG A 268 0.44 36.49 -7.61
C ARG A 268 0.50 35.06 -8.13
N ASP A 269 1.55 34.33 -7.74
CA ASP A 269 1.63 32.89 -7.93
C ASP A 269 0.50 32.20 -7.13
N VAL A 270 -0.23 31.30 -7.77
CA VAL A 270 -1.36 30.56 -7.21
C VAL A 270 -1.16 29.07 -7.50
N GLU A 271 -1.26 28.18 -6.49
CA GLU A 271 -1.08 26.72 -6.72
C GLU A 271 -2.26 26.11 -7.51
N GLY A 272 -3.39 26.81 -7.53
CA GLY A 272 -4.61 26.42 -8.21
C GLY A 272 -5.85 26.99 -7.53
N PHE A 273 -7.02 26.45 -7.91
CA PHE A 273 -8.31 26.82 -7.33
C PHE A 273 -9.00 25.60 -6.73
N VAL A 274 -9.78 25.84 -5.68
CA VAL A 274 -10.85 24.92 -5.24
C VAL A 274 -12.16 25.49 -5.75
N VAL A 275 -12.81 24.73 -6.65
CA VAL A 275 -14.11 25.08 -7.22
C VAL A 275 -15.20 24.42 -6.38
N ARG A 276 -16.13 25.24 -5.90
CA ARG A 276 -17.26 24.81 -5.09
C ARG A 276 -18.53 24.94 -5.92
N CYS A 277 -19.31 23.88 -5.95
CA CYS A 277 -20.59 23.87 -6.62
C CYS A 277 -21.51 22.86 -5.92
N ARG A 278 -22.60 22.50 -6.57
CA ARG A 278 -23.41 21.37 -6.15
C ARG A 278 -23.36 20.25 -7.18
N MET A 279 -23.40 19.01 -6.73
CA MET A 279 -23.40 17.82 -7.60
C MET A 279 -24.59 16.92 -7.29
N SER A 280 -25.13 16.28 -8.32
CA SER A 280 -26.04 15.13 -8.19
C SER A 280 -25.60 13.99 -9.10
N HIS A 281 -25.59 12.76 -8.58
CA HIS A 281 -25.27 11.58 -9.39
C HIS A 281 -26.38 11.23 -10.39
N ASP A 282 -27.61 11.63 -10.10
CA ASP A 282 -28.75 11.55 -11.00
C ASP A 282 -29.62 12.79 -10.76
N PRO A 283 -29.43 13.86 -11.55
CA PRO A 283 -30.20 15.10 -11.41
C PRO A 283 -31.71 14.92 -11.49
N SER A 284 -32.20 13.80 -12.03
CA SER A 284 -33.64 13.52 -12.14
C SER A 284 -34.26 12.95 -10.86
N SER A 285 -33.47 12.30 -10.00
CA SER A 285 -33.98 11.56 -8.83
C SER A 285 -33.25 11.85 -7.51
N VAL A 286 -32.03 12.40 -7.57
CA VAL A 286 -31.17 12.66 -6.41
C VAL A 286 -30.98 14.18 -6.26
N PRO A 287 -31.18 14.76 -5.05
CA PRO A 287 -30.98 16.18 -4.84
C PRO A 287 -29.50 16.55 -4.94
N TYR A 288 -29.25 17.75 -5.44
CA TYR A 288 -27.93 18.37 -5.46
C TYR A 288 -27.40 18.61 -4.05
N ARG A 289 -26.12 18.28 -3.83
CA ARG A 289 -25.40 18.48 -2.55
C ARG A 289 -24.12 19.25 -2.78
N ASP A 290 -23.63 19.94 -1.75
CA ASP A 290 -22.37 20.66 -1.81
C ASP A 290 -21.25 19.70 -2.23
N TRP A 291 -20.49 20.08 -3.25
CA TRP A 291 -19.45 19.24 -3.83
C TRP A 291 -18.34 20.10 -4.40
N PHE A 292 -17.11 19.71 -4.10
CA PHE A 292 -15.92 20.45 -4.49
C PHE A 292 -15.06 19.60 -5.43
N PHE A 293 -14.38 20.27 -6.34
CA PHE A 293 -13.22 19.73 -7.04
C PHE A 293 -12.09 20.76 -7.00
N LYS A 294 -10.87 20.33 -7.28
CA LYS A 294 -9.72 21.22 -7.36
C LYS A 294 -9.12 21.20 -8.76
N TYR A 295 -8.60 22.32 -9.18
CA TYR A 295 -7.81 22.46 -10.39
C TYR A 295 -6.46 23.00 -9.98
N LYS A 296 -5.44 22.14 -10.01
CA LYS A 296 -4.06 22.49 -9.63
C LYS A 296 -3.25 22.83 -10.87
N PHE A 297 -2.50 23.91 -10.81
CA PHE A 297 -1.51 24.20 -11.83
C PHE A 297 -0.31 23.29 -11.61
N GLU A 298 0.13 22.64 -12.68
CA GLU A 298 1.23 21.67 -12.63
C GLU A 298 2.55 22.41 -12.48
N GLU A 299 2.84 23.35 -13.38
CA GLU A 299 4.07 24.13 -13.39
C GLU A 299 3.84 25.60 -12.98
N PRO A 300 4.87 26.26 -12.41
CA PRO A 300 6.21 25.75 -12.05
C PRO A 300 6.24 24.99 -10.71
N TYR A 301 5.08 24.70 -10.12
CA TYR A 301 4.97 24.16 -8.76
C TYR A 301 5.47 22.73 -8.62
N LEU A 302 5.35 21.90 -9.65
CA LEU A 302 5.90 20.56 -9.69
C LEU A 302 7.44 20.62 -9.66
N MET A 303 8.05 21.46 -10.50
CA MET A 303 9.48 21.74 -10.47
C MET A 303 9.95 22.22 -9.08
N TYR A 304 9.23 23.15 -8.45
CA TYR A 304 9.59 23.65 -7.12
C TYR A 304 9.54 22.56 -6.04
N ARG A 305 8.52 21.69 -6.07
CA ARG A 305 8.46 20.53 -5.16
C ARG A 305 9.62 19.59 -5.42
N GLN A 306 9.95 19.33 -6.69
CA GLN A 306 11.08 18.48 -7.07
C GLN A 306 12.40 19.04 -6.51
N TRP A 307 12.67 20.33 -6.69
CA TRP A 307 13.85 21.00 -6.14
C TRP A 307 13.90 20.90 -4.62
N ARG A 308 12.78 21.11 -3.93
CA ARG A 308 12.70 20.95 -2.47
C ARG A 308 13.10 19.54 -2.02
N GLU A 309 12.48 18.51 -2.59
CA GLU A 309 12.75 17.13 -2.19
C GLU A 309 14.16 16.67 -2.61
N CYS A 310 14.67 17.13 -3.75
CA CYS A 310 16.04 16.85 -4.20
C CYS A 310 17.09 17.50 -3.29
N THR A 311 16.87 18.73 -2.83
CA THR A 311 17.76 19.39 -1.86
C THR A 311 17.72 18.69 -0.50
N LYS A 312 16.55 18.24 -0.02
CA LYS A 312 16.46 17.39 1.18
C LYS A 312 17.18 16.05 1.02
N ALA A 313 17.09 15.42 -0.15
CA ALA A 313 17.85 14.21 -0.45
C ALA A 313 19.36 14.48 -0.39
N LEU A 314 19.82 15.58 -1.02
CA LEU A 314 21.21 16.02 -1.00
C LEU A 314 21.73 16.23 0.43
N ILE A 315 20.97 16.95 1.28
CA ILE A 315 21.34 17.19 2.69
C ILE A 315 21.41 15.88 3.49
N SER A 316 20.50 14.94 3.23
CA SER A 316 20.46 13.64 3.92
C SER A 316 21.42 12.59 3.35
N GLY A 317 22.29 12.96 2.40
CA GLY A 317 23.25 12.05 1.76
C GLY A 317 22.62 11.00 0.83
N LYS A 318 21.35 11.19 0.44
CA LYS A 318 20.64 10.32 -0.52
C LYS A 318 20.79 10.88 -1.92
N GLN A 319 20.83 10.00 -2.92
CA GLN A 319 20.81 10.43 -4.32
C GLN A 319 19.47 11.14 -4.64
N PRO A 320 19.51 12.41 -5.10
CA PRO A 320 18.32 13.10 -5.57
C PRO A 320 17.67 12.34 -6.73
N LYS A 321 16.33 12.25 -6.73
CA LYS A 321 15.56 11.58 -7.78
C LYS A 321 14.62 12.58 -8.44
N PHE A 322 14.80 12.76 -9.73
CA PHE A 322 13.98 13.64 -10.57
C PHE A 322 13.86 13.02 -11.97
N LYS A 323 12.71 13.26 -12.62
CA LYS A 323 12.39 12.71 -13.96
C LYS A 323 11.90 13.76 -14.96
N LYS A 324 11.39 14.88 -14.46
CA LYS A 324 11.06 16.08 -15.24
C LYS A 324 12.10 17.15 -14.91
N HIS A 325 12.18 18.19 -15.73
CA HIS A 325 13.03 19.34 -15.47
C HIS A 325 14.52 19.00 -15.29
N THR A 326 15.01 17.99 -16.00
CA THR A 326 16.27 17.30 -15.67
C THR A 326 17.43 18.28 -15.69
N LYS A 327 17.57 19.04 -16.79
CA LYS A 327 18.72 19.92 -17.00
C LYS A 327 18.74 21.07 -16.00
N ILE A 328 17.61 21.77 -15.85
CA ILE A 328 17.54 22.89 -14.90
C ILE A 328 17.65 22.41 -13.45
N THR A 329 17.19 21.19 -13.15
CA THR A 329 17.32 20.59 -11.80
C THR A 329 18.77 20.22 -11.50
N GLU A 330 19.53 19.69 -12.46
CA GLU A 330 20.97 19.44 -12.27
C GLU A 330 21.74 20.73 -11.98
N GLU A 331 21.45 21.80 -12.74
CA GLU A 331 22.04 23.12 -12.51
C GLU A 331 21.65 23.69 -11.14
N TYR A 332 20.38 23.59 -10.77
CA TYR A 332 19.89 23.97 -9.44
C TYR A 332 20.59 23.19 -8.34
N LEU A 333 20.77 21.87 -8.48
CA LEU A 333 21.43 21.05 -7.46
C LEU A 333 22.92 21.36 -7.35
N LEU A 334 23.59 21.70 -8.44
CA LEU A 334 24.98 22.18 -8.40
C LEU A 334 25.07 23.51 -7.65
N TYR A 335 24.16 24.44 -7.91
CA TYR A 335 24.06 25.71 -7.19
C TYR A 335 23.78 25.50 -5.70
N ALA A 336 22.78 24.68 -5.37
CA ALA A 336 22.40 24.34 -4.01
C ALA A 336 23.56 23.70 -3.24
N ARG A 337 24.32 22.79 -3.87
CA ARG A 337 25.50 22.17 -3.25
C ARG A 337 26.55 23.20 -2.85
N ARG A 338 26.80 24.21 -3.70
CA ARG A 338 27.75 25.30 -3.38
C ARG A 338 27.26 26.16 -2.23
N ARG A 339 25.96 26.51 -2.21
CA ARG A 339 25.34 27.29 -1.12
C ARG A 339 25.39 26.55 0.22
N LEU A 340 25.04 25.26 0.23
CA LEU A 340 25.07 24.42 1.43
C LEU A 340 26.50 24.20 1.96
N ALA A 341 27.51 24.16 1.09
CA ALA A 341 28.90 24.08 1.50
C ALA A 341 29.43 25.40 2.08
N ALA A 342 28.96 26.54 1.54
CA ALA A 342 29.35 27.86 2.02
C ALA A 342 28.70 28.23 3.37
N ASP A 343 27.45 27.81 3.59
CA ASP A 343 26.74 28.00 4.87
C ASP A 343 26.11 26.70 5.37
N PRO A 344 26.80 25.98 6.28
CA PRO A 344 26.28 24.75 6.86
C PRO A 344 24.99 24.92 7.67
N LYS A 345 24.66 26.13 8.15
CA LYS A 345 23.41 26.35 8.90
C LYS A 345 22.18 26.18 8.01
N LEU A 346 22.30 26.59 6.75
CA LEU A 346 21.24 26.45 5.75
C LEU A 346 20.76 25.00 5.64
N ALA A 347 21.65 24.00 5.72
CA ALA A 347 21.25 22.59 5.65
C ALA A 347 20.31 22.17 6.81
N LYS A 348 20.59 22.67 8.02
CA LYS A 348 19.77 22.39 9.20
C LYS A 348 18.41 23.09 9.10
N GLU A 349 18.40 24.36 8.69
CA GLU A 349 17.18 25.15 8.50
C GLU A 349 16.29 24.57 7.39
N TYR A 350 16.88 24.19 6.26
CA TYR A 350 16.17 23.57 5.14
C TYR A 350 15.52 22.23 5.50
N SER A 351 16.18 21.45 6.37
CA SER A 351 15.61 20.20 6.91
C SER A 351 14.36 20.45 7.76
N ASN A 352 14.25 21.64 8.36
CA ASN A 352 13.10 22.11 9.12
C ASN A 352 12.18 23.02 8.29
N ASN A 353 12.25 22.95 6.95
CA ASN A 353 11.45 23.76 6.03
C ASN A 353 11.65 25.28 6.13
N HIS A 354 12.89 25.74 6.32
CA HIS A 354 13.26 27.15 6.20
C HIS A 354 14.36 27.37 5.16
N GLY A 355 14.25 28.45 4.38
CA GLY A 355 15.20 28.77 3.30
C GLY A 355 14.98 27.99 2.01
N ILE A 356 13.81 27.34 1.85
CA ILE A 356 13.43 26.62 0.62
C ILE A 356 13.17 27.62 -0.49
N ILE A 357 12.33 28.61 -0.19
CA ILE A 357 11.89 29.62 -1.13
C ILE A 357 13.04 30.56 -1.48
N SER A 358 13.84 30.96 -0.49
CA SER A 358 15.00 31.82 -0.74
C SER A 358 16.04 31.13 -1.61
N LEU A 359 16.40 29.87 -1.33
CA LEU A 359 17.37 29.13 -2.15
C LEU A 359 16.90 28.95 -3.60
N ARG A 360 15.60 28.67 -3.79
CA ARG A 360 14.97 28.61 -5.11
C ARG A 360 15.08 29.95 -5.83
N ASN A 361 14.61 31.02 -5.20
CA ASN A 361 14.54 32.34 -5.81
C ASN A 361 15.95 32.90 -6.09
N ASP A 362 16.92 32.63 -5.21
CA ASP A 362 18.32 32.98 -5.41
C ASP A 362 18.90 32.30 -6.65
N PHE A 363 18.57 31.02 -6.89
CA PHE A 363 18.99 30.31 -8.10
C PHE A 363 18.32 30.88 -9.36
N LEU A 364 17.00 31.12 -9.32
CA LEU A 364 16.26 31.72 -10.43
C LEU A 364 16.82 33.10 -10.79
N ASN A 365 17.10 33.93 -9.80
CA ASN A 365 17.76 35.23 -9.97
C ASN A 365 19.18 35.09 -10.52
N PHE A 366 19.97 34.12 -10.02
CA PHE A 366 21.31 33.83 -10.54
C PHE A 366 21.31 33.45 -12.03
N LYS A 367 20.27 32.75 -12.49
CA LYS A 367 20.07 32.40 -13.90
C LYS A 367 19.34 33.47 -14.71
N ASN A 368 18.84 34.53 -14.07
CA ASN A 368 17.97 35.55 -14.66
C ASN A 368 16.72 34.93 -15.34
N LEU A 369 16.08 33.99 -14.66
CA LEU A 369 14.88 33.28 -15.13
C LEU A 369 13.71 33.48 -14.18
N LYS A 370 12.49 33.47 -14.71
CA LYS A 370 11.29 33.23 -13.90
C LYS A 370 11.06 31.73 -13.74
N GLY A 371 10.25 31.37 -12.76
CA GLY A 371 9.85 29.98 -12.53
C GLY A 371 9.21 29.30 -13.74
N ALA A 372 8.26 29.99 -14.37
CA ALA A 372 7.59 29.50 -15.57
C ALA A 372 8.58 29.27 -16.72
N ASP A 373 9.50 30.22 -16.95
CA ASP A 373 10.55 30.08 -17.97
C ASP A 373 11.44 28.86 -17.70
N ALA A 374 11.84 28.67 -16.43
CA ALA A 374 12.66 27.54 -16.00
C ALA A 374 11.93 26.19 -16.15
N ALA A 375 10.62 26.13 -15.90
CA ALA A 375 9.82 24.92 -16.09
C ALA A 375 9.60 24.59 -17.58
N ASN A 376 9.53 25.61 -18.44
CA ASN A 376 9.37 25.43 -19.88
C ASN A 376 10.69 25.11 -20.61
N MET A 377 11.85 25.24 -19.94
CA MET A 377 13.15 24.90 -20.54
C MET A 377 13.26 23.42 -20.94
N ASP A 378 12.56 22.53 -20.24
CA ASP A 378 12.59 21.09 -20.49
C ASP A 378 11.42 20.59 -21.37
N GLU A 379 10.45 21.43 -21.75
CA GLU A 379 9.46 21.06 -22.79
C GLU A 379 10.11 20.90 -24.19
N LEU A 380 11.34 21.40 -24.35
CA LEU A 380 12.10 21.34 -25.61
C LEU A 380 13.05 20.16 -25.74
N ASP A 381 13.33 19.39 -24.67
CA ASP A 381 14.22 18.22 -24.74
C ASP A 381 13.51 16.97 -24.20
N PRO A 382 13.10 16.02 -25.05
CA PRO A 382 12.65 14.71 -24.57
C PRO A 382 13.76 14.07 -23.74
N LEU A 383 13.40 13.24 -22.76
CA LEU A 383 14.37 12.44 -21.99
C LEU A 383 15.16 11.55 -22.97
N VAL A 384 16.35 11.97 -23.40
CA VAL A 384 17.23 11.20 -24.29
C VAL A 384 18.45 10.75 -23.49
N MET A 385 18.56 9.44 -23.25
CA MET A 385 19.69 8.81 -22.58
C MET A 385 20.67 8.24 -23.61
N THR A 386 21.42 9.12 -24.27
CA THR A 386 22.41 8.73 -25.29
C THR A 386 23.51 7.83 -24.74
N GLU A 387 23.80 7.89 -23.44
CA GLU A 387 24.82 7.07 -22.79
C GLU A 387 24.43 5.60 -22.64
N VAL A 388 23.15 5.26 -22.81
CA VAL A 388 22.65 3.90 -22.65
C VAL A 388 22.79 3.14 -23.96
N THR A 389 23.68 2.16 -23.97
CA THR A 389 23.92 1.27 -25.12
C THR A 389 23.58 -0.19 -24.84
N ARG A 390 23.44 -0.58 -23.57
CA ARG A 390 23.18 -1.95 -23.12
C ARG A 390 22.52 -1.99 -21.73
N ASP A 391 22.32 -3.18 -21.20
CA ASP A 391 21.77 -3.47 -19.87
C ASP A 391 20.34 -2.93 -19.67
N VAL A 392 19.51 -3.04 -20.72
CA VAL A 392 18.11 -2.57 -20.72
C VAL A 392 17.13 -3.73 -20.56
N ILE A 393 16.24 -3.65 -19.58
CA ILE A 393 15.21 -4.66 -19.33
C ILE A 393 13.83 -4.07 -19.61
N LEU A 394 13.09 -4.71 -20.52
CA LEU A 394 11.72 -4.33 -20.86
C LEU A 394 10.74 -5.15 -20.01
N CYS A 395 9.91 -4.47 -19.23
CA CYS A 395 8.97 -5.07 -18.28
C CYS A 395 7.53 -4.68 -18.64
N PRO A 396 6.72 -5.61 -19.15
CA PRO A 396 5.30 -5.37 -19.37
C PRO A 396 4.55 -5.21 -18.05
N ILE A 397 3.61 -4.27 -18.00
CA ILE A 397 2.50 -4.23 -17.04
C ILE A 397 1.24 -4.48 -17.86
N ALA A 398 0.67 -5.68 -17.77
CA ALA A 398 -0.48 -6.06 -18.59
C ALA A 398 -1.29 -7.21 -17.97
N THR A 399 -2.44 -7.50 -18.58
CA THR A 399 -3.19 -8.74 -18.36
C THR A 399 -2.91 -9.77 -19.46
N ILE A 400 -3.56 -10.94 -19.40
CA ILE A 400 -3.41 -11.98 -20.42
C ILE A 400 -4.11 -11.50 -21.70
N GLY A 401 -3.46 -11.68 -22.86
CA GLY A 401 -4.05 -11.38 -24.17
C GLY A 401 -3.72 -10.00 -24.74
N CYS A 402 -3.04 -9.13 -23.99
CA CYS A 402 -2.65 -7.80 -24.47
C CYS A 402 -1.59 -7.82 -25.59
N GLY A 403 -0.99 -8.98 -25.93
CA GLY A 403 0.01 -9.09 -26.99
C GLY A 403 1.47 -8.99 -26.53
N LYS A 404 1.76 -9.09 -25.22
CA LYS A 404 3.13 -9.03 -24.65
C LYS A 404 4.13 -9.92 -25.38
N THR A 405 3.83 -11.21 -25.48
CA THR A 405 4.70 -12.19 -26.13
C THR A 405 4.90 -11.89 -27.61
N THR A 406 3.84 -11.43 -28.29
CA THR A 406 3.94 -11.05 -29.71
C THR A 406 4.91 -9.89 -29.90
N ILE A 407 4.81 -8.86 -29.06
CA ILE A 407 5.76 -7.71 -29.08
C ILE A 407 7.16 -8.16 -28.68
N ALA A 408 7.30 -9.03 -27.68
CA ALA A 408 8.60 -9.55 -27.25
C ALA A 408 9.32 -10.33 -28.37
N MET A 409 8.59 -11.19 -29.08
CA MET A 409 9.11 -11.92 -30.24
C MET A 409 9.45 -10.98 -31.39
N GLY A 410 8.60 -9.97 -31.66
CA GLY A 410 8.89 -8.96 -32.68
C GLY A 410 10.18 -8.18 -32.38
N LEU A 411 10.39 -7.75 -31.14
CA LEU A 411 11.64 -7.09 -30.72
C LEU A 411 12.86 -8.02 -30.81
N THR A 412 12.68 -9.30 -30.49
CA THR A 412 13.73 -10.32 -30.63
C THR A 412 14.13 -10.50 -32.09
N HIS A 413 13.16 -10.55 -33.01
CA HIS A 413 13.41 -10.67 -34.45
C HIS A 413 14.09 -9.43 -35.04
N LEU A 414 13.66 -8.24 -34.61
CA LEU A 414 14.19 -6.97 -35.12
C LEU A 414 15.62 -6.67 -34.63
N PHE A 415 15.92 -6.98 -33.36
CA PHE A 415 17.14 -6.50 -32.71
C PHE A 415 18.03 -7.60 -32.11
N GLY A 416 17.61 -8.87 -32.15
CA GLY A 416 18.35 -9.97 -31.54
C GLY A 416 18.45 -9.87 -30.02
N TRP A 417 17.49 -9.22 -29.37
CA TRP A 417 17.44 -9.06 -27.91
C TRP A 417 17.03 -10.35 -27.20
N GLY A 418 17.43 -10.50 -25.94
CA GLY A 418 17.08 -11.67 -25.14
C GLY A 418 15.59 -11.66 -24.76
N HIS A 419 14.99 -12.84 -24.61
CA HIS A 419 13.57 -12.97 -24.25
C HIS A 419 13.35 -14.08 -23.24
N ILE A 420 12.93 -13.72 -22.03
CA ILE A 420 12.59 -14.68 -20.98
C ILE A 420 11.10 -14.66 -20.72
N GLN A 421 10.46 -15.80 -20.96
CA GLN A 421 9.04 -16.01 -20.70
C GLN A 421 8.82 -16.60 -19.32
N ASN A 422 8.07 -15.90 -18.47
CA ASN A 422 7.76 -16.40 -17.15
C ASN A 422 7.01 -17.73 -17.25
N ASP A 423 6.17 -17.94 -18.28
CA ASP A 423 5.35 -19.15 -18.47
C ASP A 423 6.14 -20.44 -18.74
N ASN A 424 7.40 -20.32 -19.18
CA ASN A 424 8.32 -21.45 -19.34
C ASN A 424 8.97 -21.89 -18.01
N ILE A 425 8.72 -21.18 -16.90
CA ILE A 425 9.36 -21.46 -15.60
C ILE A 425 8.36 -22.16 -14.67
N SER A 426 8.70 -23.37 -14.25
CA SER A 426 7.93 -24.15 -13.28
C SER A 426 8.69 -24.37 -11.96
N GLY A 427 7.97 -24.77 -10.91
CA GLY A 427 8.53 -25.11 -9.60
C GLY A 427 8.59 -23.97 -8.57
N LYS A 428 9.22 -24.24 -7.42
CA LYS A 428 9.34 -23.29 -6.30
C LYS A 428 10.30 -22.14 -6.64
N GLY A 429 10.05 -20.97 -6.06
CA GLY A 429 10.93 -19.80 -6.22
C GLY A 429 10.90 -19.19 -7.63
N ARG A 430 9.78 -19.31 -8.36
CA ARG A 430 9.63 -18.79 -9.74
C ARG A 430 9.97 -17.30 -9.87
N PRO A 431 9.49 -16.37 -9.02
CA PRO A 431 9.77 -14.95 -9.23
C PRO A 431 11.27 -14.57 -9.15
N PRO A 432 12.04 -14.97 -8.11
CA PRO A 432 13.48 -14.70 -8.09
C PRO A 432 14.27 -15.41 -9.19
N ARG A 433 13.86 -16.64 -9.57
CA ARG A 433 14.49 -17.38 -10.69
C ARG A 433 14.25 -16.69 -12.02
N PHE A 434 13.04 -16.19 -12.25
CA PHE A 434 12.72 -15.40 -13.44
C PHE A 434 13.61 -14.18 -13.55
N THR A 435 13.76 -13.40 -12.47
CA THR A 435 14.66 -12.24 -12.46
C THR A 435 16.12 -12.66 -12.70
N LYS A 436 16.59 -13.76 -12.11
CA LYS A 436 17.94 -14.28 -12.36
C LYS A 436 18.15 -14.66 -13.83
N MET A 437 17.17 -15.30 -14.47
CA MET A 437 17.27 -15.65 -15.90
C MET A 437 17.32 -14.39 -16.78
N VAL A 438 16.50 -13.38 -16.49
CA VAL A 438 16.54 -12.08 -17.19
C VAL A 438 17.91 -11.42 -17.06
N LEU A 439 18.48 -11.41 -15.86
CA LEU A 439 19.81 -10.83 -15.63
C LEU A 439 20.94 -11.62 -16.30
N ASN A 440 20.81 -12.94 -16.39
CA ASN A 440 21.79 -13.77 -17.08
C ASN A 440 21.83 -13.49 -18.59
N GLU A 441 20.68 -13.25 -19.22
CA GLU A 441 20.62 -12.92 -20.65
C GLU A 441 21.26 -11.57 -21.00
N LEU A 442 21.36 -10.64 -20.03
CA LEU A 442 22.05 -9.36 -20.25
C LEU A 442 23.58 -9.50 -20.43
N ASN A 443 24.15 -10.68 -20.11
CA ASN A 443 25.55 -10.94 -20.43
C ASN A 443 25.77 -11.02 -21.93
N ASP A 444 24.81 -11.61 -22.64
CA ASP A 444 24.91 -11.93 -24.08
C ASP A 444 24.13 -10.95 -24.96
N HIS A 445 23.16 -10.22 -24.39
CA HIS A 445 22.30 -9.29 -25.12
C HIS A 445 22.29 -7.88 -24.51
N ASP A 446 22.25 -6.84 -25.35
CA ASP A 446 22.19 -5.44 -24.91
C ASP A 446 20.85 -5.08 -24.23
N ALA A 447 19.78 -5.79 -24.58
CA ALA A 447 18.49 -5.65 -23.92
C ALA A 447 17.77 -7.00 -23.80
N VAL A 448 16.91 -7.12 -22.79
CA VAL A 448 16.15 -8.34 -22.49
C VAL A 448 14.69 -8.02 -22.19
N ILE A 449 13.77 -8.75 -22.82
CA ILE A 449 12.34 -8.67 -22.54
C ILE A 449 11.98 -9.64 -21.40
N ALA A 450 11.57 -9.10 -20.26
CA ALA A 450 11.05 -9.83 -19.13
C ALA A 450 9.54 -10.09 -19.30
N ASP A 451 9.17 -11.06 -20.14
CA ASP A 451 7.78 -11.40 -20.50
C ASP A 451 7.02 -12.05 -19.32
N ARG A 452 6.48 -11.16 -18.48
CA ARG A 452 5.61 -11.44 -17.33
C ARG A 452 4.54 -10.35 -17.25
N ASN A 453 3.34 -10.69 -16.76
CA ASN A 453 2.21 -9.75 -16.65
C ASN A 453 2.50 -8.54 -15.75
N ASN A 454 3.13 -8.76 -14.58
CA ASN A 454 3.33 -7.72 -13.55
C ASN A 454 2.06 -6.89 -13.24
N ALA A 455 0.90 -7.56 -13.27
CA ALA A 455 -0.42 -6.96 -13.12
C ALA A 455 -0.61 -6.33 -11.73
N GLN A 456 0.06 -6.88 -10.71
CA GLN A 456 -0.06 -6.40 -9.33
C GLN A 456 1.17 -5.61 -8.89
N ARG A 457 0.97 -4.62 -8.02
CA ARG A 457 2.01 -3.72 -7.50
C ARG A 457 3.11 -4.48 -6.78
N HIS A 458 2.79 -5.58 -6.08
CA HIS A 458 3.80 -6.39 -5.41
C HIS A 458 4.70 -7.17 -6.38
N GLU A 459 4.21 -7.54 -7.57
CA GLU A 459 4.99 -8.19 -8.62
C GLU A 459 6.00 -7.21 -9.21
N ARG A 460 5.56 -5.96 -9.45
CA ARG A 460 6.41 -4.85 -9.87
C ARG A 460 7.47 -4.50 -8.84
N LYS A 461 7.07 -4.42 -7.56
CA LYS A 461 8.02 -4.26 -6.45
C LYS A 461 9.10 -5.34 -6.47
N GLN A 462 8.71 -6.61 -6.66
CA GLN A 462 9.65 -7.72 -6.68
C GLN A 462 10.67 -7.60 -7.81
N ILE A 463 10.23 -7.42 -9.06
CA ILE A 463 11.17 -7.35 -10.19
C ILE A 463 12.08 -6.13 -10.11
N ILE A 464 11.55 -4.95 -9.74
CA ILE A 464 12.34 -3.73 -9.58
C ILE A 464 13.37 -3.90 -8.47
N THR A 465 12.96 -4.43 -7.32
CA THR A 465 13.88 -4.61 -6.18
C THR A 465 14.97 -5.63 -6.51
N ASP A 466 14.59 -6.78 -7.08
CA ASP A 466 15.52 -7.87 -7.34
C ASP A 466 16.53 -7.49 -8.44
N VAL A 467 16.11 -6.75 -9.47
CA VAL A 467 17.01 -6.21 -10.50
C VAL A 467 17.95 -5.18 -9.89
N LYS A 468 17.43 -4.14 -9.22
CA LYS A 468 18.29 -3.06 -8.69
C LYS A 468 19.24 -3.53 -7.59
N LEU A 469 18.92 -4.63 -6.89
CA LEU A 469 19.80 -5.24 -5.90
C LEU A 469 20.97 -6.02 -6.53
N GLN A 470 20.75 -6.67 -7.69
CA GLN A 470 21.77 -7.48 -8.36
C GLN A 470 22.52 -6.72 -9.47
N HIS A 471 21.87 -5.72 -10.07
CA HIS A 471 22.39 -4.92 -11.19
C HIS A 471 21.88 -3.47 -11.08
N ALA A 472 22.47 -2.69 -10.18
CA ALA A 472 21.98 -1.34 -9.84
C ALA A 472 21.91 -0.36 -11.03
N THR A 473 22.79 -0.53 -12.02
CA THR A 473 22.87 0.33 -13.22
C THR A 473 21.92 -0.07 -14.35
N ALA A 474 21.30 -1.26 -14.31
CA ALA A 474 20.41 -1.71 -15.38
C ALA A 474 19.20 -0.77 -15.51
N LYS A 475 18.82 -0.44 -16.75
CA LYS A 475 17.67 0.43 -17.04
C LYS A 475 16.40 -0.42 -17.15
N LEU A 476 15.36 -0.05 -16.42
CA LEU A 476 14.07 -0.72 -16.44
C LEU A 476 13.07 0.10 -17.25
N VAL A 477 12.61 -0.44 -18.38
CA VAL A 477 11.59 0.17 -19.25
C VAL A 477 10.25 -0.49 -18.97
N CYS A 478 9.28 0.29 -18.52
CA CYS A 478 7.91 -0.15 -18.33
C CYS A 478 7.14 -0.11 -19.66
N LEU A 479 6.69 -1.28 -20.14
CA LEU A 479 5.71 -1.37 -21.23
C LEU A 479 4.30 -1.41 -20.61
N ASN A 480 3.70 -0.24 -20.44
CA ASN A 480 2.45 -0.06 -19.71
C ASN A 480 1.24 -0.24 -20.64
N PHE A 481 0.63 -1.43 -20.63
CA PHE A 481 -0.65 -1.64 -21.31
C PHE A 481 -1.75 -1.01 -20.44
N LYS A 482 -2.27 0.15 -20.85
CA LYS A 482 -3.22 0.95 -20.05
C LYS A 482 -4.53 0.21 -19.84
N HIS A 483 -4.87 -0.07 -18.59
CA HIS A 483 -6.19 -0.61 -18.20
C HIS A 483 -6.91 0.46 -17.38
N ASP A 484 -7.66 1.30 -18.06
CA ASP A 484 -8.49 2.33 -17.44
C ASP A 484 -9.93 1.80 -17.29
N GLU A 485 -10.67 2.28 -16.28
CA GLU A 485 -12.01 1.78 -15.96
C GLU A 485 -12.98 1.81 -17.16
N GLU A 486 -12.85 2.81 -18.04
CA GLU A 486 -13.69 2.94 -19.25
C GLU A 486 -13.33 1.94 -20.36
N SER A 487 -12.04 1.58 -20.42
CA SER A 487 -11.53 0.66 -21.42
C SER A 487 -11.62 -0.81 -20.98
N ILE A 488 -11.90 -1.08 -19.70
CA ILE A 488 -11.75 -2.43 -19.13
C ILE A 488 -12.65 -3.46 -19.81
N ASP A 489 -13.86 -3.06 -20.21
CA ASP A 489 -14.80 -3.93 -20.92
C ASP A 489 -14.35 -4.19 -22.36
N ALA A 490 -13.85 -3.17 -23.05
CA ALA A 490 -13.27 -3.30 -24.39
C ALA A 490 -12.00 -4.16 -24.38
N ILE A 491 -11.12 -3.95 -23.41
CA ILE A 491 -9.91 -4.75 -23.18
C ILE A 491 -10.30 -6.20 -22.90
N ARG A 492 -11.30 -6.43 -22.04
CA ARG A 492 -11.82 -7.78 -21.76
C ARG A 492 -12.26 -8.46 -23.05
N GLN A 493 -13.06 -7.79 -23.88
CA GLN A 493 -13.53 -8.32 -25.14
C GLN A 493 -12.37 -8.66 -26.10
N VAL A 494 -11.51 -7.68 -26.38
CA VAL A 494 -10.41 -7.83 -27.36
C VAL A 494 -9.41 -8.90 -26.92
N THR A 495 -9.04 -8.93 -25.64
CA THR A 495 -8.09 -9.93 -25.13
C THR A 495 -8.68 -11.35 -25.18
N GLN A 496 -10.00 -11.51 -24.95
CA GLN A 496 -10.68 -12.80 -25.08
C GLN A 496 -10.70 -13.26 -26.55
N GLU A 497 -11.08 -12.38 -27.47
CA GLU A 497 -11.11 -12.66 -28.91
C GLU A 497 -9.73 -13.08 -29.43
N ARG A 498 -8.68 -12.35 -29.06
CA ARG A 498 -7.29 -12.67 -29.46
C ARG A 498 -6.84 -14.05 -29.02
N ILE A 499 -7.21 -14.47 -27.82
CA ILE A 499 -6.78 -15.77 -27.30
C ILE A 499 -7.63 -16.90 -27.88
N ILE A 500 -8.93 -16.67 -28.11
CA ILE A 500 -9.79 -17.62 -28.83
C ILE A 500 -9.25 -17.83 -30.26
N ALA A 501 -8.93 -16.75 -30.97
CA ALA A 501 -8.38 -16.81 -32.33
C ALA A 501 -7.01 -17.52 -32.38
N ARG A 502 -6.21 -17.41 -31.31
CA ARG A 502 -4.91 -18.09 -31.17
C ARG A 502 -5.03 -19.59 -30.93
N GLY A 503 -6.17 -20.08 -30.45
CA GLY A 503 -6.43 -21.52 -30.23
C GLY A 503 -5.43 -22.16 -29.25
N ASP A 504 -5.11 -23.44 -29.48
CA ASP A 504 -4.19 -24.23 -28.63
C ASP A 504 -2.69 -23.89 -28.84
N ASN A 505 -2.37 -22.81 -29.56
CA ASN A 505 -0.99 -22.31 -29.71
C ASN A 505 -0.54 -21.44 -28.51
N HIS A 506 -1.29 -21.43 -27.42
CA HIS A 506 -0.91 -20.75 -26.17
C HIS A 506 -0.26 -21.75 -25.19
N GLN A 507 0.94 -21.45 -24.68
CA GLN A 507 1.76 -22.34 -23.81
C GLN A 507 1.00 -22.96 -22.63
N THR A 508 0.11 -22.18 -22.03
CA THR A 508 -0.57 -22.53 -20.78
C THR A 508 -2.05 -22.84 -20.95
N ILE A 509 -2.66 -22.62 -22.13
CA ILE A 509 -4.12 -22.51 -22.26
C ILE A 509 -4.62 -23.31 -23.46
N HIS A 510 -5.46 -24.30 -23.18
CA HIS A 510 -6.16 -25.10 -24.19
C HIS A 510 -7.50 -24.44 -24.55
N ALA A 511 -7.46 -23.45 -25.44
CA ALA A 511 -8.63 -22.62 -25.78
C ALA A 511 -9.76 -23.43 -26.44
N ALA A 512 -9.45 -24.57 -27.08
CA ALA A 512 -10.44 -25.42 -27.74
C ALA A 512 -11.16 -26.41 -26.81
N SER A 513 -10.62 -26.72 -25.62
CA SER A 513 -11.12 -27.81 -24.76
C SER A 513 -11.70 -27.38 -23.40
N ASP A 514 -11.49 -26.13 -22.93
CA ASP A 514 -12.02 -25.69 -21.62
C ASP A 514 -12.25 -24.15 -21.52
N LYS A 515 -13.08 -23.61 -22.44
CA LYS A 515 -13.36 -22.17 -22.60
C LYS A 515 -13.77 -21.46 -21.31
N ASP A 516 -14.57 -22.10 -20.46
CA ASP A 516 -15.09 -21.51 -19.24
C ASP A 516 -14.02 -21.31 -18.17
N LYS A 517 -13.20 -22.32 -17.91
CA LYS A 517 -12.12 -22.24 -16.92
C LYS A 517 -11.12 -21.13 -17.27
N PHE A 518 -10.86 -20.97 -18.56
CA PHE A 518 -9.94 -19.98 -19.08
C PHE A 518 -10.45 -18.54 -18.93
N ILE A 519 -11.72 -18.27 -19.25
CA ILE A 519 -12.34 -16.96 -18.97
C ILE A 519 -12.18 -16.61 -17.49
N GLY A 520 -12.33 -17.58 -16.59
CA GLY A 520 -12.12 -17.37 -15.15
C GLY A 520 -10.68 -16.94 -14.77
N VAL A 521 -9.67 -17.41 -15.50
CA VAL A 521 -8.27 -17.01 -15.27
C VAL A 521 -8.01 -15.60 -15.77
N MET A 522 -8.54 -15.26 -16.96
CA MET A 522 -8.45 -13.90 -17.52
C MET A 522 -9.12 -12.88 -16.61
N GLU A 523 -10.36 -13.17 -16.19
CA GLU A 523 -11.08 -12.34 -15.21
C GLU A 523 -10.29 -12.24 -13.91
N GLY A 524 -9.64 -13.31 -13.48
CA GLY A 524 -8.76 -13.29 -12.33
C GLY A 524 -7.62 -12.27 -12.45
N PHE A 525 -7.03 -12.10 -13.64
CA PHE A 525 -5.97 -11.11 -13.91
C PHE A 525 -6.52 -9.69 -14.03
N ILE A 526 -7.65 -9.51 -14.72
CA ILE A 526 -8.34 -8.21 -14.85
C ILE A 526 -8.75 -7.69 -13.46
N ASN A 527 -9.43 -8.51 -12.67
CA ASN A 527 -9.95 -8.12 -11.35
C ASN A 527 -8.86 -7.80 -10.31
N ARG A 528 -7.64 -8.29 -10.51
CA ARG A 528 -6.51 -8.04 -9.59
C ARG A 528 -5.49 -7.05 -10.15
N PHE A 529 -5.73 -6.53 -11.35
CA PHE A 529 -4.83 -5.57 -11.98
C PHE A 529 -4.81 -4.28 -11.16
N GLU A 530 -3.60 -3.80 -10.84
CA GLU A 530 -3.36 -2.54 -10.14
C GLU A 530 -2.66 -1.59 -11.13
N PRO A 531 -3.31 -0.49 -11.56
CA PRO A 531 -2.75 0.45 -12.53
C PRO A 531 -1.34 0.92 -12.17
N CYS A 532 -0.52 1.15 -13.20
CA CYS A 532 0.81 1.72 -13.04
C CYS A 532 0.70 3.17 -12.54
N ASN A 533 1.51 3.54 -11.54
CA ASN A 533 1.63 4.93 -11.10
C ASN A 533 3.10 5.38 -11.11
N PRO A 534 3.57 6.04 -12.18
CA PRO A 534 4.97 6.46 -12.34
C PRO A 534 5.55 7.32 -11.21
N HIS A 535 4.68 7.94 -10.42
CA HIS A 535 5.04 8.88 -9.34
C HIS A 535 4.99 8.25 -7.95
N ALA A 536 4.63 6.97 -7.83
CA ALA A 536 4.51 6.28 -6.56
C ALA A 536 5.34 5.00 -6.55
N ARG A 537 5.93 4.68 -5.38
CA ARG A 537 6.55 3.36 -5.18
C ARG A 537 5.54 2.24 -5.46
N PRO A 538 5.95 1.09 -6.01
CA PRO A 538 7.29 0.79 -6.48
C PRO A 538 7.56 1.27 -7.90
N ASP A 539 6.54 1.74 -8.62
CA ASP A 539 6.58 2.01 -10.06
C ASP A 539 7.52 3.19 -10.38
N ASP A 540 7.72 4.12 -9.43
CA ASP A 540 8.78 5.13 -9.48
C ASP A 540 10.20 4.58 -9.72
N GLY A 541 10.41 3.27 -9.51
CA GLY A 541 11.65 2.55 -9.79
C GLY A 541 11.90 2.16 -11.26
N PHE A 542 10.93 2.33 -12.17
CA PHE A 542 11.17 2.26 -13.62
C PHE A 542 11.85 3.55 -14.12
N ASP A 543 12.77 3.39 -15.07
CA ASP A 543 13.54 4.47 -15.66
C ASP A 543 12.76 5.15 -16.81
N VAL A 544 12.01 4.38 -17.61
CA VAL A 544 11.20 4.85 -18.75
C VAL A 544 9.82 4.21 -18.73
N PHE A 545 8.79 4.92 -19.20
CA PHE A 545 7.44 4.41 -19.40
C PHE A 545 7.03 4.57 -20.86
N ILE A 546 6.58 3.48 -21.47
CA ILE A 546 6.00 3.45 -22.80
C ILE A 546 4.56 2.97 -22.64
N ASP A 547 3.61 3.87 -22.87
CA ASP A 547 2.19 3.57 -22.80
C ASP A 547 1.72 2.88 -24.08
N LEU A 548 1.05 1.75 -23.92
CA LEU A 548 0.52 0.91 -24.98
C LEU A 548 -0.99 0.77 -24.81
N ASP A 549 -1.69 0.70 -25.93
CA ASP A 549 -3.13 0.47 -25.96
C ASP A 549 -3.38 -1.05 -26.05
N PRO A 550 -3.94 -1.71 -25.03
CA PRO A 550 -4.21 -3.14 -25.08
C PRO A 550 -5.26 -3.51 -26.15
N THR A 551 -6.09 -2.57 -26.60
CA THR A 551 -7.11 -2.78 -27.63
C THR A 551 -6.54 -2.62 -29.05
N ALA A 552 -5.48 -1.83 -29.20
CA ALA A 552 -4.74 -1.68 -30.46
C ALA A 552 -4.01 -2.96 -30.88
N GLY A 553 -3.83 -3.14 -32.19
CA GLY A 553 -3.11 -4.29 -32.76
C GLY A 553 -1.65 -4.35 -32.30
N SER A 554 -1.10 -5.57 -32.17
CA SER A 554 0.28 -5.75 -31.70
C SER A 554 1.31 -5.08 -32.62
N ARG A 555 1.01 -4.92 -33.92
CA ARG A 555 1.84 -4.20 -34.89
C ARG A 555 1.95 -2.69 -34.58
N GLN A 556 0.84 -2.05 -34.22
CA GLN A 556 0.83 -0.65 -33.83
C GLN A 556 1.57 -0.44 -32.50
N ASN A 557 1.33 -1.32 -31.53
CA ASN A 557 2.05 -1.26 -30.26
C ASN A 557 3.56 -1.52 -30.43
N LEU A 558 3.97 -2.44 -31.31
CA LEU A 558 5.38 -2.67 -31.62
C LEU A 558 6.04 -1.41 -32.19
N GLU A 559 5.38 -0.73 -33.12
CA GLU A 559 5.86 0.55 -33.68
C GLU A 559 5.99 1.63 -32.62
N THR A 560 4.99 1.76 -31.73
CA THR A 560 5.07 2.66 -30.57
C THR A 560 6.26 2.33 -29.70
N VAL A 561 6.48 1.06 -29.35
CA VAL A 561 7.62 0.64 -28.53
C VAL A 561 8.93 1.03 -29.19
N VAL A 562 9.13 0.69 -30.47
CA VAL A 562 10.40 0.93 -31.15
C VAL A 562 10.67 2.42 -31.38
N THR A 563 9.64 3.18 -31.76
CA THR A 563 9.74 4.64 -31.92
C THR A 563 10.11 5.32 -30.60
N GLN A 564 9.51 4.90 -29.50
CA GLN A 564 9.81 5.46 -28.18
C GLN A 564 11.19 5.02 -27.70
N LEU A 565 11.58 3.75 -27.89
CA LEU A 565 12.93 3.28 -27.52
C LEU A 565 14.03 4.00 -28.31
N HIS A 566 13.83 4.28 -29.60
CA HIS A 566 14.77 5.10 -30.39
C HIS A 566 14.89 6.51 -29.82
N LYS A 567 13.78 7.13 -29.39
CA LYS A 567 13.80 8.45 -28.74
C LYS A 567 14.53 8.43 -27.39
N PHE A 568 14.23 7.46 -26.53
CA PHE A 568 14.82 7.37 -25.19
C PHE A 568 16.28 6.90 -25.23
N PHE A 569 16.61 5.99 -26.14
CA PHE A 569 17.90 5.28 -26.21
C PHE A 569 18.41 5.19 -27.65
N PRO A 570 18.79 6.32 -28.27
CA PRO A 570 19.17 6.35 -29.69
C PRO A 570 20.44 5.55 -29.99
N ASN A 571 21.28 5.25 -29.00
CA ASN A 571 22.45 4.39 -29.18
C ASN A 571 22.18 2.90 -28.92
N LEU A 572 21.02 2.55 -28.36
CA LEU A 572 20.52 1.18 -28.24
C LEU A 572 19.68 0.80 -29.47
N VAL A 573 18.72 1.66 -29.85
CA VAL A 573 17.93 1.53 -31.08
C VAL A 573 18.36 2.65 -32.01
N LYS A 574 19.29 2.35 -32.93
CA LYS A 574 19.95 3.35 -33.78
C LYS A 574 19.04 3.95 -34.84
N GLU A 575 18.15 3.13 -35.38
CA GLU A 575 17.21 3.52 -36.42
C GLU A 575 15.85 2.87 -36.12
N VAL A 576 14.77 3.58 -36.46
CA VAL A 576 13.42 3.02 -36.41
C VAL A 576 13.27 2.07 -37.62
N PRO A 577 12.95 0.78 -37.42
CA PRO A 577 12.73 -0.17 -38.52
C PRO A 577 11.63 0.30 -39.46
N SER A 578 11.75 -0.09 -40.73
CA SER A 578 10.75 0.27 -41.74
C SER A 578 9.39 -0.41 -41.45
N PRO A 579 8.28 0.12 -41.99
CA PRO A 579 6.98 -0.51 -41.84
C PRO A 579 6.96 -1.99 -42.25
N GLU A 580 7.68 -2.35 -43.31
CA GLU A 580 7.79 -3.73 -43.82
C GLU A 580 8.54 -4.65 -42.84
N ALA A 581 9.62 -4.14 -42.21
CA ALA A 581 10.36 -4.90 -41.20
C ALA A 581 9.50 -5.13 -39.93
N LEU A 582 8.69 -4.15 -39.55
CA LEU A 582 7.76 -4.28 -38.43
C LEU A 582 6.62 -5.27 -38.76
N ASP A 583 6.16 -5.32 -40.01
CA ASP A 583 5.16 -6.29 -40.46
C ASP A 583 5.73 -7.72 -40.48
N ASP A 584 6.94 -7.91 -41.03
CA ASP A 584 7.66 -9.19 -41.01
C ASP A 584 7.90 -9.70 -39.58
N ALA A 585 8.29 -8.82 -38.66
CA ALA A 585 8.47 -9.16 -37.26
C ALA A 585 7.18 -9.65 -36.57
N ILE A 586 6.03 -9.08 -36.95
CA ILE A 586 4.72 -9.51 -36.43
C ILE A 586 4.29 -10.83 -37.07
N GLU A 587 4.51 -11.02 -38.37
CA GLU A 587 4.24 -12.29 -39.05
C GLU A 587 5.07 -13.43 -38.44
N PHE A 588 6.36 -13.19 -38.21
CA PHE A 588 7.24 -14.12 -37.48
C PHE A 588 6.69 -14.45 -36.09
N ALA A 589 6.29 -13.43 -35.32
CA ALA A 589 5.75 -13.61 -33.97
C ALA A 589 4.40 -14.37 -33.96
N LEU A 590 3.57 -14.23 -34.99
CA LEU A 590 2.30 -14.94 -35.13
C LEU A 590 2.50 -16.41 -35.59
N GLY A 591 3.57 -16.70 -36.32
CA GLY A 591 3.97 -18.05 -36.73
C GLY A 591 4.58 -18.91 -35.60
N TYR A 592 4.96 -18.29 -34.48
CA TYR A 592 5.60 -18.96 -33.36
C TYR A 592 4.69 -19.98 -32.66
N LYS A 593 5.16 -21.23 -32.58
CA LYS A 593 4.53 -22.31 -31.80
C LYS A 593 5.37 -22.61 -30.56
N PRO A 594 4.78 -22.61 -29.36
CA PRO A 594 5.54 -22.89 -28.17
C PRO A 594 5.92 -24.36 -27.96
N ASP A 595 7.17 -24.62 -27.54
CA ASP A 595 7.68 -25.97 -27.24
C ASP A 595 7.23 -26.51 -25.88
N PHE A 596 6.96 -25.64 -24.89
CA PHE A 596 6.62 -26.03 -23.52
C PHE A 596 5.12 -25.84 -23.25
N ARG A 597 4.41 -26.94 -22.94
CA ARG A 597 2.96 -26.94 -22.62
C ARG A 597 2.74 -27.20 -21.13
N HIS A 598 1.97 -26.32 -20.49
CA HIS A 598 1.62 -26.45 -19.08
C HIS A 598 0.14 -26.84 -18.95
N ASP A 599 -0.15 -27.99 -18.33
CA ASP A 599 -1.54 -28.34 -17.99
C ASP A 599 -2.07 -27.46 -16.86
N ILE A 600 -3.20 -26.79 -17.09
CA ILE A 600 -3.93 -26.07 -16.04
C ILE A 600 -4.63 -27.11 -15.16
N PRO A 601 -4.23 -27.30 -13.89
CA PRO A 601 -4.89 -28.27 -13.02
C PRO A 601 -6.37 -27.91 -12.86
N ASP A 602 -7.22 -28.92 -13.03
CA ASP A 602 -8.66 -28.73 -13.02
C ASP A 602 -9.20 -28.27 -11.65
N ARG A 603 -9.81 -27.09 -11.68
CA ARG A 603 -10.52 -26.45 -10.56
C ARG A 603 -11.82 -25.94 -11.15
N GLY A 604 -12.71 -26.88 -11.49
CA GLY A 604 -14.02 -26.61 -12.05
C GLY A 604 -14.78 -25.50 -11.34
N LYS A 605 -15.44 -24.67 -12.15
CA LYS A 605 -16.33 -23.58 -11.73
C LYS A 605 -17.55 -24.13 -10.99
N LYS A 606 -17.81 -23.59 -9.80
CA LYS A 606 -19.10 -23.68 -9.12
C LYS A 606 -20.14 -22.91 -9.96
N ASN A 607 -20.99 -23.62 -10.70
CA ASN A 607 -22.24 -23.04 -11.21
C ASN A 607 -23.40 -23.47 -10.32
N ASN A 608 -24.17 -22.47 -9.89
CA ASN A 608 -25.47 -22.62 -9.27
C ASN A 608 -26.42 -23.33 -10.24
N LYS A 609 -26.78 -24.57 -9.94
CA LYS A 609 -28.09 -25.13 -10.31
C LYS A 609 -28.72 -25.77 -9.08
N GLN A 610 -30.04 -25.62 -9.05
CA GLN A 610 -30.96 -25.89 -7.96
C GLN A 610 -30.83 -27.29 -7.36
N GLN A 611 -31.20 -27.35 -6.08
CA GLN A 611 -31.57 -28.52 -5.29
C GLN A 611 -31.69 -29.84 -6.08
N GLN A 612 -30.68 -30.69 -5.96
CA GLN A 612 -30.88 -32.11 -5.71
C GLN A 612 -29.65 -32.65 -4.98
N GLN A 613 -29.90 -33.29 -3.84
CA GLN A 613 -28.91 -33.91 -2.97
C GLN A 613 -28.12 -34.96 -3.76
N GLN A 614 -26.83 -34.73 -3.97
CA GLN A 614 -25.86 -35.79 -4.19
C GLN A 614 -24.46 -35.35 -3.72
N THR A 615 -23.81 -36.27 -3.04
CA THR A 615 -22.70 -36.14 -2.10
C THR A 615 -21.39 -35.61 -2.72
N LYS A 616 -20.80 -34.58 -2.10
CA LYS A 616 -19.43 -34.11 -2.38
C LYS A 616 -18.42 -35.21 -2.07
N VAL A 617 -17.55 -35.53 -3.03
CA VAL A 617 -16.29 -36.23 -2.73
C VAL A 617 -15.21 -35.17 -2.44
N GLU A 618 -14.73 -35.15 -1.20
CA GLU A 618 -13.68 -34.24 -0.73
C GLU A 618 -12.30 -34.59 -1.33
N LYS A 619 -11.49 -33.57 -1.65
CA LYS A 619 -10.06 -33.76 -1.98
C LYS A 619 -9.34 -34.23 -0.71
N LYS A 620 -8.88 -35.49 -0.73
CA LYS A 620 -8.17 -36.15 0.38
C LYS A 620 -6.90 -35.39 0.79
N ARG A 621 -6.81 -35.02 2.07
CA ARG A 621 -5.61 -34.39 2.66
C ARG A 621 -4.50 -35.44 2.74
N LYS A 622 -3.27 -35.08 2.35
CA LYS A 622 -2.11 -35.99 2.39
C LYS A 622 -1.48 -36.02 3.78
N MET A 623 -0.93 -37.16 4.20
CA MET A 623 -0.19 -37.31 5.47
C MET A 623 1.07 -36.43 5.48
N GLU A 624 1.21 -35.60 6.51
CA GLU A 624 2.34 -34.70 6.74
C GLU A 624 3.39 -35.38 7.64
N TYR A 625 2.95 -36.08 8.68
CA TYR A 625 3.82 -36.91 9.52
C TYR A 625 3.01 -37.96 10.29
N LEU A 626 3.69 -39.01 10.76
CA LEU A 626 3.15 -39.96 11.73
C LEU A 626 3.63 -39.60 13.13
N SER A 627 2.76 -39.70 14.14
CA SER A 627 3.12 -39.33 15.51
C SER A 627 2.51 -40.23 16.58
N VAL A 628 3.16 -40.27 17.74
CA VAL A 628 2.62 -40.82 18.98
C VAL A 628 2.15 -39.66 19.85
N SER A 629 0.83 -39.45 19.93
CA SER A 629 0.24 -38.42 20.79
C SER A 629 0.18 -38.90 22.24
N VAL A 630 0.53 -38.04 23.20
CA VAL A 630 0.53 -38.37 24.64
C VAL A 630 -0.39 -37.45 25.45
N PRO A 631 -0.92 -37.89 26.60
CA PRO A 631 -1.81 -37.09 27.44
C PRO A 631 -1.15 -35.79 27.92
N SER A 632 -1.74 -34.65 27.57
CA SER A 632 -1.09 -33.36 27.82
C SER A 632 -1.08 -32.96 29.29
N GLN A 633 -2.05 -33.41 30.07
CA GLN A 633 -2.09 -33.18 31.51
C GLN A 633 -0.93 -33.88 32.23
N GLU A 634 -0.58 -35.10 31.81
CA GLU A 634 0.52 -35.87 32.40
C GLU A 634 1.88 -35.25 32.07
N VAL A 635 2.10 -34.86 30.81
CA VAL A 635 3.33 -34.14 30.41
C VAL A 635 3.50 -32.84 31.18
N ASN A 636 2.44 -32.03 31.29
CA ASN A 636 2.49 -30.78 32.05
C ASN A 636 2.77 -31.03 33.54
N THR A 637 2.17 -32.06 34.14
CA THR A 637 2.42 -32.43 35.55
C THR A 637 3.88 -32.82 35.78
N VAL A 638 4.47 -33.58 34.85
CA VAL A 638 5.89 -33.99 34.90
C VAL A 638 6.81 -32.79 34.77
N LEU A 639 6.53 -31.88 33.83
CA LEU A 639 7.30 -30.63 33.68
C LEU A 639 7.19 -29.73 34.92
N GLU A 640 5.98 -29.54 35.45
CA GLU A 640 5.79 -28.76 36.67
C GLU A 640 6.55 -29.36 37.85
N ARG A 641 6.53 -30.68 38.02
CA ARG A 641 7.30 -31.36 39.07
C ARG A 641 8.80 -31.20 38.87
N ALA A 642 9.30 -31.34 37.65
CA ALA A 642 10.71 -31.21 37.32
C ALA A 642 11.27 -29.81 37.60
N PHE A 643 10.48 -28.76 37.37
CA PHE A 643 10.90 -27.37 37.56
C PHE A 643 10.49 -26.77 38.92
N LYS A 644 9.71 -27.47 39.77
CA LYS A 644 9.21 -26.96 41.07
C LYS A 644 10.32 -26.60 42.07
N GLY A 645 11.51 -27.20 41.95
CA GLY A 645 12.67 -26.96 42.82
C GLY A 645 13.95 -26.57 42.06
N ALA A 646 13.85 -26.25 40.77
CA ALA A 646 14.99 -25.82 39.97
C ALA A 646 15.35 -24.36 40.29
N ASP A 647 16.64 -24.01 40.23
CA ASP A 647 17.09 -22.64 40.43
C ASP A 647 16.60 -21.69 39.32
N SER A 648 16.76 -20.39 39.54
CA SER A 648 16.25 -19.35 38.62
C SER A 648 16.89 -19.39 37.23
N SER A 649 18.14 -19.87 37.12
CA SER A 649 18.81 -19.98 35.82
C SER A 649 18.27 -21.17 35.03
N THR A 650 18.08 -22.31 35.70
CA THR A 650 17.55 -23.54 35.10
C THR A 650 16.06 -23.42 34.72
N SER A 651 15.25 -22.74 35.53
CA SER A 651 13.79 -22.58 35.29
C SER A 651 13.41 -21.43 34.34
N ARG A 652 14.36 -20.60 33.92
CA ARG A 652 14.13 -19.35 33.17
C ARG A 652 13.30 -19.56 31.90
N LEU A 653 13.72 -20.46 31.00
CA LEU A 653 13.01 -20.67 29.74
C LEU A 653 11.61 -21.25 29.98
N TYR A 654 11.48 -22.21 30.90
CA TYR A 654 10.17 -22.81 31.20
C TYR A 654 9.16 -21.76 31.69
N MET A 655 9.57 -20.88 32.60
CA MET A 655 8.72 -19.79 33.10
C MET A 655 8.36 -18.80 31.99
N GLN A 656 9.32 -18.46 31.13
CA GLN A 656 9.07 -17.62 29.96
C GLN A 656 8.04 -18.25 29.02
N LEU A 657 8.15 -19.55 28.72
CA LEU A 657 7.18 -20.28 27.90
C LEU A 657 5.79 -20.30 28.54
N LYS A 658 5.67 -20.43 29.86
CA LYS A 658 4.37 -20.35 30.57
C LYS A 658 3.78 -18.95 30.50
N GLN A 659 4.55 -17.90 30.80
CA GLN A 659 4.07 -16.51 30.80
C GLN A 659 3.63 -16.04 29.41
N THR A 660 4.35 -16.46 28.38
CA THR A 660 4.05 -16.11 26.97
C THR A 660 3.03 -17.05 26.32
N ARG A 661 2.50 -18.04 27.06
CA ARG A 661 1.57 -19.09 26.57
C ARG A 661 2.11 -19.86 25.37
N ARG A 662 3.41 -20.16 25.39
CA ARG A 662 4.15 -20.87 24.32
C ARG A 662 4.50 -22.33 24.64
N VAL A 663 4.09 -22.84 25.80
CA VAL A 663 4.02 -24.31 26.02
C VAL A 663 2.95 -24.89 25.09
N GLN A 664 3.27 -25.95 24.37
CA GLN A 664 2.34 -26.53 23.38
C GLN A 664 1.06 -27.04 24.06
N PRO A 665 -0.11 -26.83 23.46
CA PRO A 665 -1.38 -27.31 24.01
C PRO A 665 -1.59 -28.82 23.82
N LYS A 666 -0.81 -29.45 22.93
CA LYS A 666 -0.83 -30.88 22.63
C LYS A 666 0.61 -31.37 22.45
N PHE A 667 0.91 -32.54 22.99
CA PHE A 667 2.25 -33.12 22.93
C PHE A 667 2.25 -34.41 22.11
N HIS A 668 3.29 -34.60 21.32
CA HIS A 668 3.47 -35.78 20.49
C HIS A 668 4.96 -36.05 20.24
N VAL A 669 5.27 -37.32 19.96
CA VAL A 669 6.55 -37.77 19.41
C VAL A 669 6.38 -37.92 17.90
N THR A 670 7.18 -37.25 17.09
CA THR A 670 7.16 -37.45 15.64
C THR A 670 7.95 -38.71 15.28
N LEU A 671 7.30 -39.69 14.63
CA LEU A 671 7.95 -40.92 14.19
C LEU A 671 8.68 -40.70 12.86
N LEU A 672 7.97 -40.16 11.86
CA LEU A 672 8.52 -39.86 10.54
C LEU A 672 7.76 -38.68 9.92
N HIS A 673 8.49 -37.63 9.55
CA HIS A 673 7.94 -36.48 8.81
C HIS A 673 8.09 -36.69 7.31
N ARG A 674 7.16 -36.18 6.51
CA ARG A 674 7.20 -36.20 5.04
C ARG A 674 8.50 -35.62 4.45
N ALA A 675 9.23 -34.80 5.20
CA ALA A 675 10.49 -34.22 4.75
C ALA A 675 11.61 -35.28 4.66
N ALA A 676 11.55 -36.31 5.51
CA ALA A 676 12.50 -37.42 5.57
C ALA A 676 11.99 -38.67 4.81
N SER A 677 10.87 -38.57 4.09
CA SER A 677 10.29 -39.73 3.39
C SER A 677 11.16 -40.25 2.24
N LYS A 678 12.00 -39.40 1.66
CA LYS A 678 12.93 -39.79 0.60
C LYS A 678 14.11 -40.61 1.12
N ASP A 679 14.51 -40.35 2.37
CA ASP A 679 15.62 -41.03 3.02
C ASP A 679 15.17 -42.35 3.65
N HIS A 680 13.86 -42.48 3.92
CA HIS A 680 13.22 -43.69 4.46
C HIS A 680 11.99 -44.12 3.63
N PRO A 681 12.14 -44.46 2.34
CA PRO A 681 11.02 -44.71 1.43
C PRO A 681 10.17 -45.91 1.85
N ASP A 682 10.78 -47.00 2.32
CA ASP A 682 10.08 -48.22 2.72
C ASP A 682 9.24 -48.01 3.98
N LEU A 683 9.80 -47.31 4.98
CA LEU A 683 9.09 -46.97 6.22
C LEU A 683 7.96 -45.97 5.96
N TRP A 684 8.19 -44.96 5.09
CA TRP A 684 7.13 -44.03 4.69
C TRP A 684 6.00 -44.75 3.93
N HIS A 685 6.35 -45.72 3.08
CA HIS A 685 5.37 -46.55 2.38
C HIS A 685 4.55 -47.39 3.38
N LYS A 686 5.20 -48.06 4.34
CA LYS A 686 4.53 -48.79 5.44
C LYS A 686 3.52 -47.90 6.18
N TYR A 687 3.92 -46.70 6.58
CA TYR A 687 3.03 -45.76 7.29
C TYR A 687 1.90 -45.21 6.43
N THR A 688 2.15 -44.99 5.14
CA THR A 688 1.10 -44.57 4.20
C THR A 688 0.06 -45.69 3.99
N LEU A 689 0.49 -46.96 3.94
CA LEU A 689 -0.44 -48.09 3.87
C LEU A 689 -1.32 -48.18 5.11
N LEU A 690 -0.75 -48.03 6.32
CA LEU A 690 -1.51 -48.01 7.57
C LEU A 690 -2.49 -46.83 7.61
N GLN A 691 -2.08 -45.63 7.18
CA GLN A 691 -2.96 -44.46 7.10
C GLN A 691 -4.12 -44.69 6.12
N ASN A 692 -3.87 -45.28 4.96
CA ASN A 692 -4.91 -45.61 3.98
C ASN A 692 -5.94 -46.60 4.55
N GLN A 693 -5.53 -47.56 5.38
CA GLN A 693 -6.43 -48.52 6.03
C GLN A 693 -7.40 -47.81 7.00
N VAL A 694 -6.91 -46.87 7.80
CA VAL A 694 -7.74 -46.12 8.76
C VAL A 694 -8.55 -45.01 8.08
N GLU A 695 -8.04 -44.44 6.98
CA GLU A 695 -8.82 -43.56 6.11
C GLU A 695 -10.01 -44.30 5.47
N ALA A 696 -9.85 -45.58 5.11
CA ALA A 696 -10.96 -46.40 4.60
C ALA A 696 -12.06 -46.62 5.66
N THR A 697 -11.74 -46.52 6.95
CA THR A 697 -12.75 -46.55 8.04
C THR A 697 -13.44 -45.21 8.30
N GLY A 698 -13.18 -44.18 7.47
CA GLY A 698 -13.85 -42.89 7.53
C GLY A 698 -13.21 -41.84 8.45
N ASN A 699 -12.06 -42.14 9.06
CA ASN A 699 -11.30 -41.19 9.88
C ASN A 699 -9.83 -41.14 9.44
N PRO A 700 -9.43 -40.23 8.53
CA PRO A 700 -8.08 -40.23 7.97
C PRO A 700 -6.98 -39.79 8.94
N GLU A 701 -7.33 -39.30 10.14
CA GLU A 701 -6.43 -39.01 11.28
C GLU A 701 -6.70 -39.97 12.46
N GLY A 702 -7.30 -41.14 12.19
CA GLY A 702 -7.69 -42.12 13.19
C GLY A 702 -6.51 -42.85 13.84
N LYS A 703 -6.81 -43.54 14.95
CA LYS A 703 -5.85 -44.33 15.73
C LYS A 703 -5.37 -45.53 14.91
N LEU A 704 -4.05 -45.63 14.73
CA LEU A 704 -3.37 -46.75 14.07
C LEU A 704 -2.88 -47.81 15.07
N GLY A 705 -2.60 -47.40 16.30
CA GLY A 705 -2.09 -48.28 17.34
C GLY A 705 -1.77 -47.54 18.63
N GLU A 706 -1.12 -48.25 19.55
CA GLU A 706 -0.61 -47.69 20.79
C GLU A 706 0.90 -47.92 20.87
N CYS A 707 1.60 -46.98 21.49
CA CYS A 707 3.02 -47.10 21.78
C CYS A 707 3.30 -46.41 23.11
N ASP A 708 3.93 -47.12 24.03
CA ASP A 708 4.26 -46.58 25.35
C ASP A 708 5.45 -45.63 25.24
N VAL A 709 5.34 -44.44 25.83
CA VAL A 709 6.33 -43.38 25.76
C VAL A 709 6.90 -43.12 27.15
N MET A 710 8.13 -43.57 27.39
CA MET A 710 8.85 -43.30 28.63
C MET A 710 9.53 -41.94 28.56
N LEU A 711 9.18 -41.03 29.48
CA LEU A 711 9.82 -39.72 29.57
C LEU A 711 11.13 -39.83 30.36
N GLU A 712 12.27 -39.46 29.78
CA GLU A 712 13.57 -39.61 30.45
C GLU A 712 14.07 -38.34 31.12
N ARG A 713 14.07 -37.24 30.36
CA ARG A 713 14.65 -35.95 30.77
C ARG A 713 14.13 -34.83 29.90
N VAL A 714 14.17 -33.60 30.40
CA VAL A 714 13.97 -32.39 29.60
C VAL A 714 15.32 -31.75 29.28
N VAL A 715 15.51 -31.36 28.03
CA VAL A 715 16.72 -30.68 27.50
C VAL A 715 16.29 -29.37 26.88
N PHE A 716 17.03 -28.30 27.15
CA PHE A 716 16.68 -26.95 26.68
C PHE A 716 17.89 -26.02 26.53
N ASP A 717 17.74 -25.02 25.68
CA ASP A 717 18.67 -23.88 25.56
C ASP A 717 17.91 -22.54 25.76
N ASP A 718 18.38 -21.42 25.20
CA ASP A 718 17.69 -20.13 25.26
C ASP A 718 16.58 -19.98 24.19
N ARG A 719 16.38 -20.97 23.32
CA ARG A 719 15.49 -20.92 22.15
C ARG A 719 14.35 -21.93 22.24
N ILE A 720 14.62 -23.16 22.69
CA ILE A 720 13.67 -24.27 22.61
C ILE A 720 13.84 -25.26 23.77
N MET A 721 12.74 -25.93 24.12
CA MET A 721 12.70 -26.96 25.15
C MET A 721 12.06 -28.24 24.59
N ALA A 722 12.69 -29.39 24.83
CA ALA A 722 12.20 -30.70 24.40
C ALA A 722 12.41 -31.76 25.50
N ILE A 723 11.51 -32.74 25.55
CA ILE A 723 11.63 -33.92 26.41
C ILE A 723 12.19 -35.07 25.59
N VAL A 724 13.29 -35.65 26.03
CA VAL A 724 13.84 -36.89 25.47
C VAL A 724 13.01 -38.06 25.97
N VAL A 725 12.61 -38.94 25.04
CA VAL A 725 11.75 -40.08 25.33
C VAL A 725 12.33 -41.38 24.79
N ARG A 726 11.90 -42.50 25.36
CA ARG A 726 12.03 -43.82 24.73
C ARG A 726 10.67 -44.35 24.36
N LEU A 727 10.56 -44.88 23.15
CA LEU A 727 9.39 -45.59 22.68
C LEU A 727 9.56 -47.08 23.04
N SER A 728 8.59 -47.63 23.76
CA SER A 728 8.52 -49.05 24.07
C SER A 728 7.58 -49.70 23.06
N ASP A 729 8.17 -50.27 22.03
CA ASP A 729 7.46 -50.91 20.92
C ASP A 729 7.95 -52.35 20.77
N GLN A 730 7.20 -53.30 21.37
CA GLN A 730 7.62 -54.70 21.49
C GLN A 730 7.63 -55.44 20.14
N ASP A 731 6.90 -54.92 19.16
CA ASP A 731 6.70 -55.54 17.85
C ASP A 731 7.44 -54.80 16.70
N ASP A 732 8.28 -53.80 17.03
CA ASP A 732 9.04 -52.95 16.09
C ASP A 732 8.16 -52.36 14.95
N GLN A 733 6.92 -52.01 15.29
CA GLN A 733 5.94 -51.46 14.36
C GLN A 733 6.11 -49.95 14.11
N TRP A 734 6.55 -49.20 15.13
CA TRP A 734 6.54 -47.75 15.28
C TRP A 734 7.96 -47.16 15.41
N GLN A 735 8.77 -47.36 14.37
CA GLN A 735 10.11 -46.79 14.26
C GLN A 735 10.13 -45.25 14.18
N CYS A 736 10.86 -44.61 15.09
CA CYS A 736 11.18 -43.17 15.02
C CYS A 736 12.50 -42.97 14.26
N VAL A 737 12.50 -42.13 13.21
CA VAL A 737 13.71 -41.84 12.42
C VAL A 737 14.55 -40.70 12.98
N ASN A 738 14.02 -39.94 13.94
CA ASN A 738 14.79 -38.88 14.57
C ASN A 738 15.93 -39.52 15.38
N ARG A 739 17.14 -38.96 15.26
CA ARG A 739 18.33 -39.42 16.01
C ARG A 739 18.07 -39.53 17.52
N VAL A 740 17.23 -38.64 18.06
CA VAL A 740 16.71 -38.69 19.42
C VAL A 740 15.19 -38.57 19.36
N ALA A 741 14.47 -39.58 19.83
CA ALA A 741 13.03 -39.50 20.00
C ALA A 741 12.69 -38.47 21.08
N HIS A 742 11.79 -37.53 20.77
CA HIS A 742 11.50 -36.41 21.65
C HIS A 742 10.10 -35.83 21.48
N ILE A 743 9.69 -35.07 22.49
CA ILE A 743 8.49 -34.23 22.50
C ILE A 743 8.95 -32.78 22.59
N THR A 744 8.53 -31.92 21.66
CA THR A 744 8.81 -30.47 21.78
C THR A 744 7.85 -29.85 22.80
N VAL A 745 8.39 -29.16 23.81
CA VAL A 745 7.61 -28.50 24.88
C VAL A 745 7.13 -27.12 24.44
N GLY A 746 8.00 -26.32 23.82
CA GLY A 746 7.71 -24.97 23.39
C GLY A 746 8.91 -24.25 22.80
N THR A 747 8.67 -23.18 22.04
CA THR A 747 9.69 -22.35 21.40
C THR A 747 9.61 -20.92 21.95
N ARG A 748 10.75 -20.23 22.05
CA ARG A 748 10.83 -18.87 22.62
C ARG A 748 9.89 -17.88 21.92
N ASP A 749 9.88 -17.90 20.59
CA ASP A 749 9.11 -17.02 19.72
C ASP A 749 8.84 -17.68 18.34
N ASP A 750 8.08 -17.01 17.47
CA ASP A 750 7.65 -17.58 16.18
C ASP A 750 8.78 -17.69 15.14
N SER A 751 9.96 -17.12 15.41
CA SER A 751 11.13 -17.30 14.55
C SER A 751 11.79 -18.67 14.74
N VAL A 752 11.55 -19.33 15.89
CA VAL A 752 12.11 -20.66 16.23
C VAL A 752 11.08 -21.74 15.89
N LYS A 753 11.44 -22.66 15.00
CA LYS A 753 10.54 -23.74 14.56
C LYS A 753 10.67 -24.96 15.47
N PRO A 754 9.58 -25.68 15.80
CA PRO A 754 9.64 -26.90 16.62
C PRO A 754 10.61 -27.98 16.11
N LYS A 755 10.91 -28.00 14.79
CA LYS A 755 11.89 -28.93 14.22
C LYS A 755 13.31 -28.74 14.77
N GLU A 756 13.63 -27.53 15.26
CA GLU A 756 14.94 -27.19 15.84
C GLU A 756 15.21 -28.00 17.13
N SER A 757 14.21 -28.67 17.70
CA SER A 757 14.40 -29.65 18.77
C SER A 757 15.33 -30.80 18.34
N ASN A 758 15.33 -31.19 17.06
CA ASN A 758 16.28 -32.18 16.54
C ASN A 758 17.71 -31.64 16.56
N ASP A 759 17.89 -30.36 16.21
CA ASP A 759 19.21 -29.71 16.16
C ASP A 759 19.77 -29.53 17.58
N LEU A 760 18.92 -29.12 18.54
CA LEU A 760 19.27 -29.05 19.96
C LEU A 760 19.72 -30.41 20.50
N LEU A 761 18.94 -31.47 20.24
CA LEU A 761 19.22 -32.80 20.79
C LEU A 761 20.43 -33.47 20.12
N ALA A 762 20.66 -33.22 18.82
CA ALA A 762 21.88 -33.66 18.15
C ALA A 762 23.12 -33.01 18.77
N ARG A 763 23.08 -31.68 19.02
CA ARG A 763 24.14 -30.98 19.73
C ARG A 763 24.33 -31.50 21.14
N TRP A 764 23.25 -31.68 21.90
CA TRP A 764 23.31 -32.21 23.26
C TRP A 764 24.00 -33.58 23.34
N LEU A 765 23.77 -34.48 22.37
CA LEU A 765 24.49 -35.76 22.30
C LEU A 765 25.99 -35.61 22.05
N GLU A 766 26.41 -34.55 21.36
CA GLU A 766 27.81 -34.34 20.95
C GLU A 766 28.62 -33.60 22.01
N VAL A 767 28.03 -32.57 22.63
CA VAL A 767 28.77 -31.67 23.55
C VAL A 767 28.29 -31.75 25.01
N GLY A 768 27.19 -32.44 25.29
CA GLY A 768 26.64 -32.58 26.65
C GLY A 768 26.01 -31.30 27.21
N SER A 769 25.48 -31.41 28.44
CA SER A 769 24.90 -30.29 29.19
C SER A 769 25.94 -29.67 30.12
N SER A 770 26.18 -28.36 29.96
CA SER A 770 27.05 -27.57 30.83
C SER A 770 26.75 -26.07 30.67
N PRO A 771 27.20 -25.22 31.62
CA PRO A 771 27.15 -23.77 31.44
C PRO A 771 27.87 -23.28 30.18
N GLU A 772 28.97 -23.93 29.77
CA GLU A 772 29.76 -23.57 28.59
C GLU A 772 29.04 -23.89 27.27
N THR A 773 28.30 -25.00 27.24
CA THR A 773 27.52 -25.40 26.06
C THR A 773 26.16 -24.69 25.96
N GLN A 774 25.76 -23.98 27.04
CA GLN A 774 24.47 -23.31 27.20
C GLN A 774 23.25 -24.25 27.05
N ILE A 775 23.46 -25.55 27.22
CA ILE A 775 22.41 -26.57 27.18
C ILE A 775 22.14 -27.00 28.61
N GLY A 776 20.91 -26.81 29.07
CA GLY A 776 20.42 -27.32 30.35
C GLY A 776 19.74 -28.67 30.19
N GLU A 777 19.86 -29.52 31.21
CA GLU A 777 19.09 -30.76 31.32
C GLU A 777 18.54 -30.98 32.74
N ILE A 778 17.34 -31.57 32.82
CA ILE A 778 16.79 -32.11 34.08
C ILE A 778 16.32 -33.54 33.82
N VAL A 779 16.92 -34.49 34.53
CA VAL A 779 16.54 -35.90 34.47
C VAL A 779 15.30 -36.14 35.33
N PHE A 780 14.30 -36.84 34.81
CA PHE A 780 13.12 -37.18 35.59
C PHE A 780 13.41 -38.34 36.53
N THR A 781 13.12 -38.17 37.83
CA THR A 781 13.42 -39.16 38.87
C THR A 781 12.63 -40.47 38.69
N GLU A 782 11.33 -40.37 38.37
CA GLU A 782 10.42 -41.53 38.28
C GLU A 782 10.20 -42.04 36.84
N LYS A 783 10.85 -41.40 35.84
CA LYS A 783 10.75 -41.70 34.40
C LYS A 783 9.39 -42.30 33.96
N PRO A 784 8.30 -41.52 34.06
CA PRO A 784 6.96 -42.04 33.84
C PRO A 784 6.77 -42.57 32.42
N VAL A 785 6.05 -43.68 32.30
CA VAL A 785 5.66 -44.29 31.03
C VAL A 785 4.22 -43.89 30.72
N LEU A 786 4.05 -43.13 29.65
CA LEU A 786 2.73 -42.65 29.20
C LEU A 786 2.18 -43.55 28.10
N LYS A 787 0.88 -43.84 28.16
CA LYS A 787 0.17 -44.54 27.07
C LYS A 787 0.02 -43.58 25.88
N GLY A 788 0.75 -43.86 24.80
CA GLY A 788 0.74 -43.06 23.58
C GLY A 788 -0.19 -43.63 22.51
N THR A 789 -0.87 -42.75 21.77
CA THR A 789 -1.73 -43.14 20.64
C THR A 789 -1.04 -42.80 19.33
N VAL A 790 -0.81 -43.80 18.48
CA VAL A 790 -0.21 -43.60 17.15
C VAL A 790 -1.28 -43.15 16.17
N ALA A 791 -1.09 -42.00 15.54
CA ALA A 791 -2.03 -41.45 14.57
C ALA A 791 -1.29 -40.64 13.48
N PRO A 792 -1.82 -40.65 12.23
CA PRO A 792 -1.31 -39.80 11.17
C PRO A 792 -1.83 -38.38 11.36
N VAL A 793 -0.98 -37.40 11.01
CA VAL A 793 -1.36 -35.99 10.97
C VAL A 793 -1.33 -35.54 9.52
N LEU A 794 -2.45 -35.01 9.03
CA LEU A 794 -2.58 -34.59 7.63
C LEU A 794 -2.20 -33.12 7.44
N ALA A 795 -1.70 -32.78 6.26
CA ALA A 795 -1.38 -31.42 5.89
C ALA A 795 -2.58 -30.48 6.12
N ARG A 796 -2.31 -29.30 6.69
CA ARG A 796 -3.31 -28.22 6.79
C ARG A 796 -3.46 -27.57 5.40
N PHE A 797 -4.69 -27.16 5.07
CA PHE A 797 -5.03 -26.57 3.77
C PHE A 797 -4.36 -25.22 3.52
#